data_AF-A0AAE0T6N2-F1
#
_entry.id   AF-A0AAE0T6N2-F1
#
_cell.length_a   1.000
_cell.length_b   1.000
_cell.length_c   1.000
_cell.angle_alpha   90.00
_cell.angle_beta   90.00
_cell.angle_gamma   90.00
#
_symmetry.space_group_name_H-M   'P 1'
#
loop_
_entity.id
_entity.type
_entity.pdbx_description
1 polymer ?
#
loop_
_entity_poly.entity_id
_entity_poly.type
_entity_poly.pdbx_seq_one_letter_code
_entity_poly.pdbx_strand_id
1 'polypeptide(L)'
;MSAANKFRNQLYYGDNLTIMRAMPDDSVDLIYLDPPFNSKRNYNIVYKTMTGKPVPEQVEAFCDTWEMDAEKEDLMKHMPEVLSSCGADDRFIQFWNYWCVALRHSQPTLLAYMLYMTVRLAEMKRILKPTGSLYLHCDPTASHYIKVMMDGIFGQKNFRNEIIWKRQTAKKGSQYKKRTYGTSTDTIFFYTKSDDWYFEIPKTIVNKQEKRAKFNKTDTDGRNYRLDNILRNSSLGERPNLVYEYKGYTPDKPGWMVSREKLEQMDSEGRLYWSESGRPYRKYFADEYDGKEVSNVWTDIFIASAKERLGYPTQKPIALLERIITASCPKNGVVFDPFCGCGTTVCAAHLNNRKWIGCDIAILSVRLIQEVLLERYGLVKDRDYKTDGIPTSVEGARMLFEKDPFQFQNWCIEYTGGFCNNKKTADRGIDGRIYFHDADKIMRSMLISVKGGKTGPADVRDLRGTLERDEAQMAGLICIQEPTKAMQTEAEAAGFYELSGTKYRRVQLLTIKDMVEDKKIFHVPNQAGVASGVGLAVLSKPVIAQGTTTVKWRMASSFPKNLDTIFGAADTVAKRVSDATGGKFQIQVFAAGELFPGPAVLDAVKDNTVEMGHTAMYYFIGKDPTFAFDTAIPFGLNSRQQTAWMMQGGGLQLMRDFFKEYKITSFPTGNTGTQMGGWLRKEIKTVKDLEGLKFRVGGFAGQVMQKLGVVPQQIPGGDIYPALEKGTIDAAEWVGPYDDEKLGFNKVAKYYYYPGWWEGGAQLSTIVNIDQFNKLPKEYQVILEDACAYAHAEMQAKYDARNIDALKRLAASGTQITAYPDAVLKAAYDAAFQLYDEISKTNAKFKKVYEPWNKFRKDQLTWFGVAEDKYDTFVQSMHRQKK
;
A
#
# COMPACT_ATOMS: atom_id res chain seq x y z
N MET A 1 -32.79 -8.72 -35.23
CA MET A 1 -31.86 -8.05 -34.28
C MET A 1 -31.71 -8.95 -33.08
N SER A 2 -30.50 -9.45 -32.79
CA SER A 2 -30.27 -10.47 -31.76
C SER A 2 -30.56 -9.92 -30.34
N ALA A 3 -30.93 -10.81 -29.42
CA ALA A 3 -31.26 -10.50 -28.03
C ALA A 3 -30.15 -9.74 -27.26
N ALA A 4 -28.92 -9.73 -27.77
CA ALA A 4 -27.80 -8.97 -27.23
C ALA A 4 -28.02 -7.44 -27.23
N ASN A 5 -28.92 -6.92 -28.06
CA ASN A 5 -29.20 -5.47 -28.15
C ASN A 5 -30.17 -4.94 -27.07
N LYS A 6 -30.57 -5.76 -26.10
CA LYS A 6 -31.48 -5.37 -24.99
C LYS A 6 -30.80 -5.10 -23.65
N PHE A 7 -29.56 -5.52 -23.44
CA PHE A 7 -28.88 -5.33 -22.15
C PHE A 7 -28.18 -3.96 -22.08
N ARG A 8 -28.66 -3.12 -21.16
CA ARG A 8 -28.04 -1.86 -20.79
C ARG A 8 -27.11 -2.08 -19.59
N ASN A 9 -26.05 -1.29 -19.48
CA ASN A 9 -25.18 -1.32 -18.31
C ASN A 9 -26.00 -0.99 -17.05
N GLN A 10 -25.81 -1.76 -15.98
CA GLN A 10 -26.69 -1.69 -14.82
C GLN A 10 -25.97 -1.96 -13.50
N LEU A 11 -26.30 -1.16 -12.48
CA LEU A 11 -25.95 -1.40 -11.10
C LEU A 11 -27.20 -1.76 -10.30
N TYR A 12 -27.08 -2.74 -9.43
CA TYR A 12 -28.15 -3.12 -8.50
C TYR A 12 -27.69 -2.96 -7.06
N TYR A 13 -28.54 -2.34 -6.25
CA TYR A 13 -28.45 -2.37 -4.79
C TYR A 13 -29.40 -3.43 -4.24
N GLY A 14 -28.87 -4.43 -3.56
CA GLY A 14 -29.65 -5.48 -2.90
C GLY A 14 -29.01 -6.85 -2.96
N ASP A 15 -29.75 -7.85 -2.49
CA ASP A 15 -29.28 -9.22 -2.48
C ASP A 15 -29.18 -9.80 -3.91
N ASN A 16 -27.99 -10.30 -4.26
CA ASN A 16 -27.70 -10.79 -5.59
C ASN A 16 -28.53 -12.02 -5.97
N LEU A 17 -29.04 -12.82 -5.03
CA LEU A 17 -29.86 -14.00 -5.34
C LEU A 17 -31.21 -13.56 -5.91
N THR A 18 -31.86 -12.56 -5.29
CA THR A 18 -33.11 -11.99 -5.79
C THR A 18 -32.94 -11.39 -7.19
N ILE A 19 -31.81 -10.71 -7.42
CA ILE A 19 -31.51 -10.11 -8.72
C ILE A 19 -31.28 -11.18 -9.78
N MET A 20 -30.44 -12.19 -9.50
CA MET A 20 -30.20 -13.28 -10.43
C MET A 20 -31.47 -14.05 -10.78
N ARG A 21 -32.36 -14.32 -9.80
CA ARG A 21 -33.67 -14.95 -10.04
C ARG A 21 -34.57 -14.16 -11.00
N ALA A 22 -34.44 -12.83 -11.03
CA ALA A 22 -35.15 -11.98 -11.97
C ALA A 22 -34.47 -11.88 -13.35
N MET A 23 -33.21 -12.31 -13.46
CA MET A 23 -32.47 -12.31 -14.73
C MET A 23 -32.90 -13.50 -15.61
N PRO A 24 -32.98 -13.31 -16.94
CA PRO A 24 -33.25 -14.40 -17.86
C PRO A 24 -32.15 -15.46 -17.85
N ASP A 25 -32.52 -16.70 -18.12
CA ASP A 25 -31.58 -17.80 -18.43
C ASP A 25 -30.68 -17.40 -19.61
N ASP A 26 -29.45 -17.94 -19.63
CA ASP A 26 -28.51 -17.76 -20.75
C ASP A 26 -28.28 -16.29 -21.18
N SER A 27 -28.28 -15.37 -20.22
CA SER A 27 -28.17 -13.93 -20.46
C SER A 27 -26.75 -13.37 -20.28
N VAL A 28 -25.86 -14.09 -19.61
CA VAL A 28 -24.51 -13.63 -19.21
C VAL A 28 -23.42 -14.44 -19.91
N ASP A 29 -22.40 -13.75 -20.45
CA ASP A 29 -21.25 -14.40 -21.11
C ASP A 29 -20.13 -14.73 -20.10
N LEU A 30 -19.92 -13.88 -19.10
CA LEU A 30 -18.87 -14.05 -18.10
C LEU A 30 -19.34 -13.62 -16.72
N ILE A 31 -19.09 -14.46 -15.71
CA ILE A 31 -19.24 -14.10 -14.30
C ILE A 31 -17.86 -14.08 -13.65
N TYR A 32 -17.50 -12.97 -13.00
CA TYR A 32 -16.38 -12.93 -12.06
C TYR A 32 -16.95 -12.69 -10.66
N LEU A 33 -16.49 -13.45 -9.68
CA LEU A 33 -16.92 -13.28 -8.30
C LEU A 33 -15.76 -13.42 -7.31
N ASP A 34 -15.78 -12.54 -6.31
CA ASP A 34 -14.89 -12.51 -5.16
C ASP A 34 -15.72 -12.39 -3.87
N PRO A 35 -16.52 -13.42 -3.53
CA PRO A 35 -17.45 -13.36 -2.40
C PRO A 35 -16.71 -13.19 -1.06
N PRO A 36 -17.28 -12.44 -0.11
CA PRO A 36 -16.68 -12.24 1.21
C PRO A 36 -16.79 -13.50 2.07
N PHE A 37 -15.69 -13.92 2.69
CA PHE A 37 -15.68 -14.97 3.71
C PHE A 37 -14.66 -14.69 4.81
N ASN A 38 -15.15 -14.55 6.05
CA ASN A 38 -14.34 -14.42 7.29
C ASN A 38 -13.11 -13.51 7.11
N SER A 39 -13.32 -12.37 6.47
CA SER A 39 -12.26 -11.53 5.94
C SER A 39 -11.44 -10.87 7.04
N LYS A 40 -11.95 -10.80 8.28
CA LYS A 40 -11.33 -10.14 9.45
C LYS A 40 -10.80 -8.74 9.10
N ARG A 41 -11.37 -8.10 8.08
CA ARG A 41 -10.86 -6.86 7.46
C ARG A 41 -11.74 -5.69 7.87
N ASN A 42 -11.06 -4.59 8.17
CA ASN A 42 -11.67 -3.40 8.75
C ASN A 42 -12.32 -2.54 7.65
N TYR A 43 -13.56 -2.84 7.25
CA TYR A 43 -14.34 -2.05 6.26
C TYR A 43 -14.68 -0.63 6.74
N ASN A 44 -14.39 -0.33 8.01
CA ASN A 44 -14.60 0.97 8.65
C ASN A 44 -13.84 2.13 8.00
N ILE A 45 -12.73 1.83 7.30
CA ILE A 45 -11.90 2.82 6.59
C ILE A 45 -12.63 3.37 5.35
N VAL A 46 -13.37 2.52 4.63
CA VAL A 46 -14.14 2.92 3.43
C VAL A 46 -15.26 3.85 3.84
N TYR A 47 -16.00 3.49 4.89
CA TYR A 47 -17.09 4.29 5.43
C TYR A 47 -16.63 5.66 5.93
N LYS A 48 -15.51 5.70 6.68
CA LYS A 48 -14.91 6.95 7.18
C LYS A 48 -14.51 7.88 6.04
N THR A 49 -14.02 7.31 4.93
CA THR A 49 -13.60 8.06 3.74
C THR A 49 -14.80 8.59 2.95
N MET A 50 -15.88 7.79 2.82
CA MET A 50 -17.05 8.14 2.02
C MET A 50 -18.07 9.05 2.73
N THR A 51 -18.28 8.89 4.04
CA THR A 51 -19.32 9.63 4.78
C THR A 51 -18.76 10.77 5.63
N GLY A 52 -17.45 10.79 5.88
CA GLY A 52 -16.81 11.72 6.81
C GLY A 52 -17.18 11.52 8.29
N LYS A 53 -18.05 10.55 8.60
CA LYS A 53 -18.54 10.29 9.95
C LYS A 53 -17.60 9.33 10.71
N PRO A 54 -17.49 9.46 12.04
CA PRO A 54 -16.68 8.56 12.84
C PRO A 54 -17.28 7.15 12.89
N VAL A 55 -16.42 6.14 12.98
CA VAL A 55 -16.79 4.73 13.06
C VAL A 55 -16.05 4.10 14.24
N PRO A 56 -16.75 3.49 15.21
CA PRO A 56 -16.12 2.73 16.29
C PRO A 56 -15.22 1.61 15.74
N GLU A 57 -14.08 1.33 16.39
CA GLU A 57 -13.22 0.19 16.02
C GLU A 57 -13.93 -1.18 16.07
N GLN A 58 -15.05 -1.26 16.82
CA GLN A 58 -15.82 -2.47 17.09
C GLN A 58 -17.09 -2.60 16.24
N VAL A 59 -17.45 -1.58 15.45
CA VAL A 59 -18.63 -1.63 14.59
C VAL A 59 -18.19 -2.05 13.21
N GLU A 60 -18.57 -3.25 12.79
CA GLU A 60 -18.34 -3.72 11.43
C GLU A 60 -19.40 -3.11 10.51
N ALA A 61 -18.99 -2.22 9.60
CA ALA A 61 -19.89 -1.62 8.59
C ALA A 61 -20.58 -2.66 7.68
N PHE A 62 -20.05 -3.88 7.65
CA PHE A 62 -20.64 -5.09 7.10
C PHE A 62 -20.05 -6.28 7.87
N CYS A 63 -20.88 -7.20 8.38
CA CYS A 63 -20.43 -8.38 9.10
C CYS A 63 -20.46 -9.59 8.16
N ASP A 64 -19.29 -10.12 7.77
CA ASP A 64 -19.20 -11.37 6.99
C ASP A 64 -19.20 -12.63 7.88
N THR A 65 -19.88 -12.53 9.02
CA THR A 65 -20.06 -13.64 9.95
C THR A 65 -21.30 -14.43 9.57
N TRP A 66 -21.07 -15.66 9.14
CA TRP A 66 -22.11 -16.60 8.76
C TRP A 66 -22.48 -17.45 9.98
N GLU A 67 -23.75 -17.42 10.39
CA GLU A 67 -24.24 -18.22 11.52
C GLU A 67 -25.37 -19.12 11.03
N MET A 68 -25.49 -20.32 11.63
CA MET A 68 -26.65 -21.17 11.40
C MET A 68 -27.87 -20.60 12.12
N ASP A 69 -28.98 -20.46 11.39
CA ASP A 69 -30.27 -19.99 11.88
C ASP A 69 -31.41 -20.82 11.27
N ALA A 70 -32.66 -20.55 11.68
CA ALA A 70 -33.82 -21.30 11.20
C ALA A 70 -33.97 -21.27 9.67
N GLU A 71 -33.59 -20.18 9.01
CA GLU A 71 -33.64 -20.05 7.55
C GLU A 71 -32.60 -20.95 6.89
N LYS A 72 -31.35 -20.98 7.39
CA LYS A 72 -30.30 -21.84 6.85
C LYS A 72 -30.54 -23.31 7.16
N GLU A 73 -31.14 -23.61 8.31
CA GLU A 73 -31.60 -24.96 8.65
C GLU A 73 -32.69 -25.44 7.70
N ASP A 74 -33.60 -24.55 7.29
CA ASP A 74 -34.60 -24.85 6.27
C ASP A 74 -33.97 -24.99 4.88
N LEU A 75 -33.06 -24.08 4.54
CA LEU A 75 -32.33 -24.10 3.28
C LEU A 75 -31.52 -25.40 3.10
N MET A 76 -30.89 -25.88 4.17
CA MET A 76 -30.14 -27.14 4.17
C MET A 76 -31.04 -28.34 3.84
N LYS A 77 -32.30 -28.35 4.28
CA LYS A 77 -33.25 -29.43 3.96
C LYS A 77 -33.64 -29.46 2.48
N HIS A 78 -33.75 -28.30 1.85
CA HIS A 78 -34.15 -28.17 0.45
C HIS A 78 -32.96 -28.24 -0.54
N MET A 79 -31.72 -28.30 -0.04
CA MET A 79 -30.55 -28.28 -0.90
C MET A 79 -30.41 -29.48 -1.86
N PRO A 80 -30.86 -30.70 -1.52
CA PRO A 80 -30.96 -31.78 -2.49
C PRO A 80 -31.76 -31.41 -3.74
N GLU A 81 -32.85 -30.65 -3.59
CA GLU A 81 -33.70 -30.21 -4.70
C GLU A 81 -32.97 -29.18 -5.56
N VAL A 82 -32.26 -28.22 -4.94
CA VAL A 82 -31.44 -27.21 -5.64
C VAL A 82 -30.29 -27.85 -6.43
N LEU A 83 -29.60 -28.82 -5.82
CA LEU A 83 -28.51 -29.54 -6.48
C LEU A 83 -29.03 -30.40 -7.64
N SER A 84 -30.15 -31.09 -7.43
CA SER A 84 -30.82 -31.88 -8.46
C SER A 84 -31.27 -31.00 -9.63
N SER A 85 -31.85 -29.81 -9.37
CA SER A 85 -32.28 -28.88 -10.42
C SER A 85 -31.12 -28.34 -11.26
N CYS A 86 -29.90 -28.39 -10.74
CA CYS A 86 -28.69 -28.01 -11.46
C CYS A 86 -28.03 -29.20 -12.21
N GLY A 87 -28.58 -30.41 -12.08
CA GLY A 87 -28.05 -31.63 -12.70
C GLY A 87 -26.90 -32.27 -11.92
N ALA A 88 -26.80 -32.03 -10.60
CA ALA A 88 -25.89 -32.79 -9.75
C ALA A 88 -26.35 -34.25 -9.64
N ASP A 89 -25.41 -35.20 -9.59
CA ASP A 89 -25.74 -36.62 -9.48
C ASP A 89 -26.17 -37.03 -8.07
N ASP A 90 -26.99 -38.08 -7.95
CA ASP A 90 -27.54 -38.54 -6.66
C ASP A 90 -26.45 -38.91 -5.64
N ARG A 91 -25.28 -39.41 -6.09
CA ARG A 91 -24.18 -39.74 -5.18
C ARG A 91 -23.52 -38.48 -4.64
N PHE A 92 -23.37 -37.45 -5.48
CA PHE A 92 -22.93 -36.14 -5.00
C PHE A 92 -23.92 -35.54 -4.01
N ILE A 93 -25.23 -35.61 -4.28
CA ILE A 93 -26.26 -35.12 -3.36
C ILE A 93 -26.20 -35.86 -2.02
N GLN A 94 -26.05 -37.19 -2.05
CA GLN A 94 -25.87 -37.99 -0.85
C GLN A 94 -24.59 -37.62 -0.09
N PHE A 95 -23.46 -37.46 -0.78
CA PHE A 95 -22.22 -36.98 -0.19
C PHE A 95 -22.39 -35.61 0.46
N TRP A 96 -23.05 -34.67 -0.23
CA TRP A 96 -23.28 -33.31 0.25
C TRP A 96 -24.10 -33.31 1.55
N ASN A 97 -25.11 -34.17 1.66
CA ASN A 97 -25.89 -34.34 2.88
C ASN A 97 -25.03 -34.80 4.07
N TYR A 98 -24.20 -35.84 3.87
CA TYR A 98 -23.26 -36.29 4.91
C TYR A 98 -22.24 -35.21 5.28
N TRP A 99 -21.76 -34.50 4.27
CA TRP A 99 -20.80 -33.42 4.47
C TRP A 99 -21.40 -32.28 5.29
N CYS A 100 -22.65 -31.90 5.04
CA CYS A 100 -23.35 -30.88 5.83
C CYS A 100 -23.54 -31.32 7.28
N VAL A 101 -23.92 -32.58 7.54
CA VAL A 101 -24.01 -33.12 8.90
C VAL A 101 -22.65 -33.02 9.61
N ALA A 102 -21.56 -33.38 8.93
CA ALA A 102 -20.22 -33.29 9.50
C ALA A 102 -19.78 -31.85 9.79
N LEU A 103 -20.05 -30.92 8.87
CA LEU A 103 -19.70 -29.50 9.04
C LEU A 103 -20.58 -28.79 10.07
N ARG A 104 -21.83 -29.22 10.24
CA ARG A 104 -22.75 -28.62 11.22
C ARG A 104 -22.18 -28.67 12.64
N HIS A 105 -21.46 -29.73 12.99
CA HIS A 105 -20.83 -29.88 14.29
C HIS A 105 -19.41 -29.31 14.35
N SER A 106 -18.63 -29.44 13.27
CA SER A 106 -17.21 -29.09 13.27
C SER A 106 -16.92 -27.65 12.85
N GLN A 107 -17.68 -27.11 11.89
CA GLN A 107 -17.48 -25.80 11.27
C GLN A 107 -18.82 -25.14 10.85
N PRO A 108 -19.72 -24.82 11.79
CA PRO A 108 -21.07 -24.32 11.48
C PRO A 108 -21.08 -23.01 10.69
N THR A 109 -20.12 -22.11 10.91
CA THR A 109 -19.97 -20.87 10.13
C THR A 109 -19.62 -21.13 8.67
N LEU A 110 -18.74 -22.10 8.41
CA LEU A 110 -18.40 -22.50 7.05
C LEU A 110 -19.61 -23.14 6.35
N LEU A 111 -20.38 -23.98 7.07
CA LEU A 111 -21.62 -24.56 6.55
C LEU A 111 -22.64 -23.48 6.16
N ALA A 112 -22.89 -22.51 7.04
CA ALA A 112 -23.80 -21.40 6.77
C ALA A 112 -23.40 -20.63 5.49
N TYR A 113 -22.11 -20.37 5.31
CA TYR A 113 -21.58 -19.75 4.08
C TYR A 113 -21.73 -20.64 2.85
N MET A 114 -21.47 -21.94 2.98
CA MET A 114 -21.62 -22.89 1.89
C MET A 114 -23.07 -22.98 1.39
N LEU A 115 -24.04 -23.00 2.30
CA LEU A 115 -25.47 -22.95 1.96
C LEU A 115 -25.81 -21.66 1.20
N TYR A 116 -25.33 -20.52 1.71
CA TYR A 116 -25.49 -19.21 1.07
C TYR A 116 -24.91 -19.18 -0.36
N MET A 117 -23.72 -19.74 -0.56
CA MET A 117 -23.05 -19.77 -1.87
C MET A 117 -23.67 -20.79 -2.83
N THR A 118 -24.17 -21.93 -2.35
CA THR A 118 -24.71 -23.01 -3.19
C THR A 118 -25.88 -22.51 -4.04
N VAL A 119 -26.87 -21.86 -3.42
CA VAL A 119 -28.03 -21.33 -4.14
C VAL A 119 -27.65 -20.23 -5.14
N ARG A 120 -26.60 -19.46 -4.84
CA ARG A 120 -26.11 -18.40 -5.73
C ARG A 120 -25.38 -18.99 -6.93
N LEU A 121 -24.53 -19.99 -6.72
CA LEU A 121 -23.82 -20.68 -7.78
C LEU A 121 -24.78 -21.44 -8.71
N ALA A 122 -25.86 -21.99 -8.17
CA ALA A 122 -26.96 -22.58 -8.95
C ALA A 122 -27.59 -21.55 -9.90
N GLU A 123 -27.98 -20.37 -9.39
CA GLU A 123 -28.52 -19.29 -10.22
C GLU A 123 -27.49 -18.75 -11.22
N MET A 124 -26.21 -18.65 -10.84
CA MET A 124 -25.13 -18.27 -11.75
C MET A 124 -25.01 -19.25 -12.93
N LYS A 125 -25.12 -20.56 -12.68
CA LYS A 125 -25.15 -21.56 -13.76
C LYS A 125 -26.36 -21.36 -14.68
N ARG A 126 -27.53 -21.05 -14.13
CA ARG A 126 -28.76 -20.80 -14.93
C ARG A 126 -28.58 -19.60 -15.87
N ILE A 127 -28.12 -18.46 -15.36
CA ILE A 127 -28.02 -17.21 -16.13
C ILE A 127 -26.81 -17.18 -17.09
N LEU A 128 -25.78 -17.99 -16.87
CA LEU A 128 -24.66 -18.12 -17.82
C LEU A 128 -25.14 -18.71 -19.12
N LYS A 129 -24.66 -18.21 -20.26
CA LYS A 129 -24.86 -18.85 -21.56
C LYS A 129 -24.19 -20.23 -21.62
N PRO A 130 -24.61 -21.13 -22.52
CA PRO A 130 -23.91 -22.40 -22.75
C PRO A 130 -22.41 -22.21 -23.03
N THR A 131 -22.07 -21.14 -23.74
CA THR A 131 -20.69 -20.73 -24.07
C THR A 131 -19.98 -19.92 -22.97
N GLY A 132 -20.67 -19.69 -21.85
CA GLY A 132 -20.26 -18.75 -20.81
C GLY A 132 -19.24 -19.33 -19.82
N SER A 133 -18.50 -18.42 -19.21
CA SER A 133 -17.41 -18.71 -18.28
C SER A 133 -17.65 -18.12 -16.89
N LEU A 134 -17.11 -18.77 -15.86
CA LEU A 134 -17.15 -18.29 -14.48
C LEU A 134 -15.77 -18.37 -13.84
N TYR A 135 -15.37 -17.28 -13.20
CA TYR A 135 -14.10 -17.15 -12.47
C TYR A 135 -14.38 -16.83 -11.01
N LEU A 136 -13.94 -17.72 -10.11
CA LEU A 136 -14.17 -17.59 -8.68
C LEU A 136 -12.85 -17.46 -7.93
N HIS A 137 -12.71 -16.37 -7.19
CA HIS A 137 -11.67 -16.19 -6.17
C HIS A 137 -12.31 -16.22 -4.78
N CYS A 138 -11.71 -16.94 -3.84
CA CYS A 138 -12.11 -16.90 -2.43
C CYS A 138 -10.89 -17.23 -1.55
N ASP A 139 -10.91 -16.79 -0.29
CA ASP A 139 -9.86 -17.10 0.67
C ASP A 139 -9.65 -18.63 0.82
N PRO A 140 -8.39 -19.12 1.01
CA PRO A 140 -8.09 -20.54 1.17
C PRO A 140 -8.85 -21.27 2.28
N THR A 141 -9.40 -20.54 3.26
CA THR A 141 -10.23 -21.12 4.32
C THR A 141 -11.58 -21.63 3.82
N ALA A 142 -12.09 -21.16 2.67
CA ALA A 142 -13.35 -21.64 2.07
C ALA A 142 -13.24 -22.06 0.61
N SER A 143 -12.23 -21.59 -0.15
CA SER A 143 -12.17 -21.80 -1.61
C SER A 143 -12.25 -23.27 -2.01
N HIS A 144 -11.56 -24.17 -1.31
CA HIS A 144 -11.58 -25.60 -1.60
C HIS A 144 -12.95 -26.25 -1.32
N TYR A 145 -13.69 -25.76 -0.32
CA TYR A 145 -15.06 -26.21 -0.05
C TYR A 145 -16.00 -25.75 -1.15
N ILE A 146 -15.86 -24.50 -1.61
CA ILE A 146 -16.61 -23.99 -2.76
C ILE A 146 -16.31 -24.78 -4.02
N LYS A 147 -15.04 -25.14 -4.27
CA LYS A 147 -14.64 -25.92 -5.44
C LYS A 147 -15.37 -27.26 -5.52
N VAL A 148 -15.52 -27.97 -4.41
CA VAL A 148 -16.29 -29.22 -4.35
C VAL A 148 -17.76 -28.98 -4.70
N MET A 149 -18.36 -27.90 -4.20
CA MET A 149 -19.74 -27.52 -4.57
C MET A 149 -19.86 -27.17 -6.05
N MET A 150 -18.88 -26.46 -6.61
CA MET A 150 -18.85 -26.14 -8.03
C MET A 150 -18.72 -27.39 -8.90
N ASP A 151 -17.98 -28.41 -8.48
CA ASP A 151 -17.92 -29.69 -9.20
C ASP A 151 -19.28 -30.39 -9.24
N GLY A 152 -20.09 -30.28 -8.19
CA GLY A 152 -21.47 -30.78 -8.19
C GLY A 152 -22.41 -29.94 -9.06
N ILE A 153 -22.32 -28.61 -8.97
CA ILE A 153 -23.22 -27.69 -9.69
C ILE A 153 -22.88 -27.62 -11.17
N PHE A 154 -21.63 -27.34 -11.52
CA PHE A 154 -21.18 -27.18 -12.91
C PHE A 154 -20.77 -28.51 -13.54
N GLY A 155 -20.40 -29.52 -12.74
CA GLY A 155 -19.82 -30.77 -13.21
C GLY A 155 -18.29 -30.69 -13.25
N GLN A 156 -17.63 -31.73 -12.73
CA GLN A 156 -16.16 -31.80 -12.70
C GLN A 156 -15.51 -31.62 -14.09
N LYS A 157 -16.14 -32.14 -15.14
CA LYS A 157 -15.66 -32.00 -16.53
C LYS A 157 -15.62 -30.55 -17.05
N ASN A 158 -16.38 -29.67 -16.41
CA ASN A 158 -16.50 -28.27 -16.75
C ASN A 158 -15.53 -27.38 -15.96
N PHE A 159 -14.74 -27.96 -15.06
CA PHE A 159 -13.57 -27.29 -14.50
C PHE A 159 -12.47 -27.22 -15.57
N ARG A 160 -12.02 -26.01 -15.89
CA ARG A 160 -11.04 -25.77 -16.95
C ARG A 160 -9.63 -25.56 -16.42
N ASN A 161 -9.47 -24.80 -15.34
CA ASN A 161 -8.14 -24.53 -14.79
C ASN A 161 -8.15 -23.99 -13.37
N GLU A 162 -7.03 -24.21 -12.67
CA GLU A 162 -6.66 -23.50 -11.44
C GLU A 162 -5.59 -22.45 -11.78
N ILE A 163 -5.96 -21.17 -11.67
CA ILE A 163 -5.07 -20.07 -11.96
C ILE A 163 -4.41 -19.59 -10.67
N ILE A 164 -3.08 -19.62 -10.64
CA ILE A 164 -2.28 -19.13 -9.52
C ILE A 164 -1.77 -17.74 -9.88
N TRP A 165 -2.36 -16.72 -9.25
CA TRP A 165 -2.00 -15.33 -9.47
C TRP A 165 -1.03 -14.83 -8.40
N LYS A 166 0.21 -14.51 -8.80
CA LYS A 166 1.23 -13.94 -7.93
C LYS A 166 1.02 -12.44 -7.73
N ARG A 167 0.18 -12.09 -6.76
CA ARG A 167 -0.19 -10.70 -6.45
C ARG A 167 0.95 -9.84 -5.88
N GLN A 168 1.99 -10.42 -5.29
CA GLN A 168 3.11 -9.69 -4.72
C GLN A 168 4.44 -10.44 -4.88
N THR A 169 5.56 -9.69 -4.93
CA THR A 169 6.89 -10.28 -4.78
C THR A 169 7.12 -10.67 -3.32
N ALA A 170 7.90 -11.73 -3.07
CA ALA A 170 8.18 -12.19 -1.71
C ALA A 170 8.79 -11.04 -0.89
N LYS A 171 8.16 -10.66 0.22
CA LYS A 171 8.75 -9.67 1.13
C LYS A 171 9.83 -10.37 1.96
N LYS A 172 11.06 -9.87 1.93
CA LYS A 172 12.08 -10.16 2.95
C LYS A 172 11.79 -9.25 4.15
N GLY A 173 10.98 -9.68 5.10
CA GLY A 173 10.63 -8.88 6.29
C GLY A 173 10.51 -9.73 7.55
N SER A 174 10.93 -9.20 8.69
CA SER A 174 10.97 -9.86 10.01
C SER A 174 9.59 -10.22 10.62
N GLN A 175 8.49 -9.96 9.91
CA GLN A 175 7.12 -10.15 10.39
C GLN A 175 6.52 -11.55 10.09
N TYR A 176 7.26 -12.44 9.41
CA TYR A 176 6.75 -13.78 9.10
C TYR A 176 6.95 -14.72 10.29
N LYS A 177 5.86 -15.39 10.71
CA LYS A 177 5.90 -16.48 11.68
C LYS A 177 6.91 -17.54 11.18
N LYS A 178 7.98 -17.80 11.93
CA LYS A 178 9.14 -18.67 11.58
C LYS A 178 8.80 -20.14 11.23
N ARG A 179 7.52 -20.52 11.14
CA ARG A 179 7.03 -21.90 10.93
C ARG A 179 6.05 -22.04 9.76
N THR A 180 6.05 -21.13 8.78
CA THR A 180 5.19 -21.27 7.58
C THR A 180 5.82 -20.63 6.35
N TYR A 181 5.40 -21.07 5.16
CA TYR A 181 5.77 -20.43 3.89
C TYR A 181 5.01 -19.11 3.71
N GLY A 182 5.65 -18.13 3.10
CA GLY A 182 5.01 -16.84 2.82
C GLY A 182 3.92 -16.96 1.75
N THR A 183 2.74 -16.42 2.01
CA THR A 183 1.64 -16.36 1.02
C THR A 183 1.80 -15.15 0.11
N SER A 184 2.12 -15.39 -1.17
CA SER A 184 2.32 -14.34 -2.19
C SER A 184 1.38 -14.47 -3.40
N THR A 185 0.51 -15.47 -3.36
CA THR A 185 -0.40 -15.85 -4.44
C THR A 185 -1.83 -15.90 -3.95
N ASP A 186 -2.76 -15.66 -4.87
CA ASP A 186 -4.17 -15.99 -4.72
C ASP A 186 -4.55 -17.03 -5.79
N THR A 187 -5.56 -17.86 -5.50
CA THR A 187 -6.06 -18.90 -6.40
C THR A 187 -7.38 -18.46 -7.02
N ILE A 188 -7.52 -18.64 -8.34
CA ILE A 188 -8.76 -18.35 -9.09
C ILE A 188 -9.17 -19.62 -9.83
N PHE A 189 -10.39 -20.11 -9.56
CA PHE A 189 -10.95 -21.24 -10.28
C PHE A 189 -11.64 -20.78 -11.56
N PHE A 190 -11.37 -21.46 -12.67
CA PHE A 190 -12.01 -21.22 -13.96
C PHE A 190 -12.91 -22.40 -14.33
N TYR A 191 -14.20 -22.11 -14.46
CA TYR A 191 -15.24 -23.03 -14.91
C TYR A 191 -15.94 -22.50 -16.16
N THR A 192 -16.53 -23.41 -16.92
CA THR A 192 -17.46 -23.07 -18.00
C THR A 192 -18.82 -23.70 -17.73
N LYS A 193 -19.89 -23.21 -18.35
CA LYS A 193 -21.21 -23.85 -18.20
C LYS A 193 -21.26 -25.22 -18.90
N SER A 194 -20.59 -25.33 -20.05
CA SER A 194 -20.58 -26.52 -20.89
C SER A 194 -19.20 -26.80 -21.51
N ASP A 195 -19.15 -27.83 -22.35
CA ASP A 195 -17.97 -28.26 -23.12
C ASP A 195 -17.73 -27.42 -24.39
N ASP A 196 -18.64 -26.49 -24.69
CA ASP A 196 -18.49 -25.45 -25.71
C ASP A 196 -18.39 -24.10 -24.99
N TRP A 197 -17.30 -23.36 -25.17
CA TRP A 197 -17.10 -22.07 -24.51
C TRP A 197 -16.25 -21.09 -25.32
N TYR A 198 -16.50 -19.80 -25.11
CA TYR A 198 -15.68 -18.75 -25.69
C TYR A 198 -14.35 -18.63 -24.93
N PHE A 199 -13.22 -18.73 -25.65
CA PHE A 199 -11.90 -18.50 -25.07
C PHE A 199 -10.89 -17.94 -26.08
N GLU A 200 -10.34 -16.78 -25.79
CA GLU A 200 -9.16 -16.22 -26.46
C GLU A 200 -7.95 -16.36 -25.54
N ILE A 201 -6.88 -16.99 -26.03
CA ILE A 201 -5.68 -17.24 -25.22
C ILE A 201 -5.04 -15.89 -24.83
N PRO A 202 -4.98 -15.54 -23.53
CA PRO A 202 -4.43 -14.25 -23.11
C PRO A 202 -2.91 -14.20 -23.30
N LYS A 203 -2.39 -13.00 -23.54
CA LYS A 203 -0.95 -12.73 -23.63
C LYS A 203 -0.41 -12.00 -22.41
N THR A 204 0.86 -12.23 -22.10
CA THR A 204 1.57 -11.58 -21.00
C THR A 204 1.69 -10.09 -21.28
N ILE A 205 1.62 -9.26 -20.24
CA ILE A 205 1.87 -7.83 -20.37
C ILE A 205 3.32 -7.62 -20.80
N VAL A 206 3.50 -6.92 -21.92
CA VAL A 206 4.83 -6.70 -22.49
C VAL A 206 5.51 -5.53 -21.77
N ASN A 207 6.47 -5.85 -20.91
CA ASN A 207 7.35 -4.85 -20.31
C ASN A 207 8.26 -4.22 -21.39
N LYS A 208 8.23 -2.89 -21.53
CA LYS A 208 9.05 -2.15 -22.51
C LYS A 208 10.55 -2.39 -22.36
N GLN A 209 11.04 -2.50 -21.13
CA GLN A 209 12.46 -2.77 -20.85
C GLN A 209 12.82 -4.21 -21.25
N GLU A 210 11.99 -5.19 -20.88
CA GLU A 210 12.22 -6.59 -21.29
C GLU A 210 12.12 -6.76 -22.81
N LYS A 211 11.21 -6.05 -23.47
CA LYS A 211 11.08 -6.06 -24.93
C LYS A 211 12.35 -5.50 -25.57
N ARG A 212 12.89 -4.38 -25.08
CA ARG A 212 14.18 -3.83 -25.56
C ARG A 212 15.35 -4.80 -25.33
N ALA A 213 15.39 -5.46 -24.17
CA ALA A 213 16.44 -6.44 -23.88
C ALA A 213 16.34 -7.71 -24.76
N LYS A 214 15.12 -8.16 -25.05
CA LYS A 214 14.87 -9.35 -25.90
C LYS A 214 15.14 -9.09 -27.38
N PHE A 215 14.80 -7.91 -27.89
CA PHE A 215 14.94 -7.52 -29.30
C PHE A 215 16.06 -6.49 -29.45
N ASN A 216 17.29 -6.97 -29.32
CA ASN A 216 18.50 -6.15 -29.19
C ASN A 216 19.32 -6.00 -30.47
N LYS A 217 18.84 -6.53 -31.60
CA LYS A 217 19.46 -6.36 -32.93
C LYS A 217 18.61 -5.43 -33.77
N THR A 218 19.22 -4.69 -34.69
CA THR A 218 18.54 -3.79 -35.61
C THR A 218 18.81 -4.26 -37.04
N ASP A 219 17.74 -4.41 -37.82
CA ASP A 219 17.83 -4.83 -39.21
C ASP A 219 18.17 -3.64 -40.12
N THR A 220 18.47 -3.92 -41.38
CA THR A 220 18.84 -2.92 -42.39
C THR A 220 17.77 -1.85 -42.64
N ASP A 221 16.49 -2.17 -42.37
CA ASP A 221 15.35 -1.25 -42.44
C ASP A 221 15.10 -0.47 -41.13
N GLY A 222 15.94 -0.65 -40.12
CA GLY A 222 15.82 -0.01 -38.81
C GLY A 222 14.89 -0.73 -37.82
N ARG A 223 14.27 -1.85 -38.19
CA ARG A 223 13.42 -2.63 -37.27
C ARG A 223 14.25 -3.42 -36.28
N ASN A 224 13.82 -3.43 -35.01
CA ASN A 224 14.50 -4.23 -33.99
C ASN A 224 14.01 -5.68 -34.05
N TYR A 225 14.93 -6.65 -33.99
CA TYR A 225 14.63 -8.07 -34.03
C TYR A 225 15.45 -8.86 -32.98
N ARG A 226 15.04 -10.11 -32.77
CA ARG A 226 15.82 -11.13 -32.06
C ARG A 226 16.05 -12.33 -32.98
N LEU A 227 17.10 -13.08 -32.73
CA LEU A 227 17.32 -14.36 -33.40
C LEU A 227 16.54 -15.47 -32.70
N ASP A 228 16.02 -16.39 -33.51
CA ASP A 228 15.36 -17.60 -33.04
C ASP A 228 15.78 -18.78 -33.93
N ASN A 229 15.66 -20.00 -33.41
CA ASN A 229 16.08 -21.19 -34.14
C ASN A 229 15.15 -21.45 -35.33
N ILE A 230 15.75 -21.68 -36.50
CA ILE A 230 15.05 -22.17 -37.71
C ILE A 230 15.39 -23.65 -38.01
N LEU A 231 16.20 -24.25 -37.14
CA LEU A 231 16.60 -25.66 -37.19
C LEU A 231 15.88 -26.43 -36.08
N ARG A 232 15.49 -27.67 -36.38
CA ARG A 232 14.89 -28.59 -35.41
C ARG A 232 15.97 -29.12 -34.47
N ASN A 233 15.56 -29.44 -33.24
CA ASN A 233 16.41 -30.17 -32.29
C ASN A 233 15.98 -31.65 -32.23
N SER A 234 16.82 -32.50 -31.66
CA SER A 234 16.58 -33.95 -31.57
C SER A 234 15.31 -34.30 -30.80
N SER A 235 14.90 -33.49 -29.81
CA SER A 235 13.68 -33.73 -29.04
C SER A 235 12.39 -33.57 -29.84
N LEU A 236 12.43 -32.93 -31.01
CA LEU A 236 11.28 -32.78 -31.89
C LEU A 236 11.09 -33.95 -32.88
N GLY A 237 12.03 -34.90 -32.90
CA GLY A 237 12.01 -36.06 -33.81
C GLY A 237 12.41 -35.73 -35.25
N GLU A 238 12.89 -36.75 -35.97
CA GLU A 238 13.36 -36.63 -37.35
C GLU A 238 12.21 -36.40 -38.34
N ARG A 239 12.43 -35.49 -39.29
CA ARG A 239 11.53 -35.24 -40.42
C ARG A 239 12.36 -35.24 -41.71
N PRO A 240 12.55 -36.40 -42.36
CA PRO A 240 13.40 -36.50 -43.55
C PRO A 240 13.01 -35.54 -44.67
N ASN A 241 11.71 -35.25 -44.82
CA ASN A 241 11.17 -34.28 -45.78
C ASN A 241 11.54 -32.81 -45.47
N LEU A 242 12.11 -32.53 -44.30
CA LEU A 242 12.63 -31.21 -43.91
C LEU A 242 14.16 -31.17 -43.91
N VAL A 243 14.83 -32.19 -44.45
CA VAL A 243 16.27 -32.18 -44.69
C VAL A 243 16.51 -31.91 -46.17
N TYR A 244 16.80 -30.66 -46.49
CA TYR A 244 17.10 -30.21 -47.85
C TYR A 244 18.17 -29.13 -47.81
N GLU A 245 18.97 -29.04 -48.88
CA GLU A 245 19.98 -28.00 -49.03
C GLU A 245 19.30 -26.66 -49.35
N TYR A 246 19.74 -25.59 -48.67
CA TYR A 246 19.33 -24.22 -48.96
C TYR A 246 20.50 -23.26 -48.78
N LYS A 247 20.83 -22.49 -49.84
CA LYS A 247 21.97 -21.55 -49.88
C LYS A 247 23.29 -22.17 -49.35
N GLY A 248 23.59 -23.40 -49.74
CA GLY A 248 24.82 -24.11 -49.35
C GLY A 248 24.82 -24.68 -47.93
N TYR A 249 23.68 -24.65 -47.22
CA TYR A 249 23.52 -25.25 -45.90
C TYR A 249 22.52 -26.41 -45.93
N THR A 250 22.93 -27.56 -45.40
CA THR A 250 22.08 -28.73 -45.19
C THR A 250 22.05 -29.06 -43.71
N PRO A 251 20.87 -29.03 -43.05
CA PRO A 251 20.78 -29.33 -41.62
C PRO A 251 20.97 -30.82 -41.33
N ASP A 252 21.49 -31.14 -40.15
CA ASP A 252 21.50 -32.51 -39.63
C ASP A 252 20.08 -33.06 -39.43
N LYS A 253 19.97 -34.38 -39.25
CA LYS A 253 18.70 -35.10 -38.97
C LYS A 253 18.21 -34.73 -37.57
N PRO A 254 17.54 -33.57 -37.43
CA PRO A 254 16.09 -33.56 -37.54
C PRO A 254 15.50 -32.61 -38.60
N GLY A 255 16.32 -31.83 -39.31
CA GLY A 255 15.91 -30.96 -40.42
C GLY A 255 15.58 -29.51 -40.05
N TRP A 256 15.10 -28.75 -41.05
CA TRP A 256 14.57 -27.39 -40.91
C TRP A 256 13.25 -27.37 -40.12
N MET A 257 12.91 -26.25 -39.48
CA MET A 257 11.61 -26.05 -38.81
C MET A 257 10.44 -25.89 -39.80
N VAL A 258 10.72 -25.63 -41.08
CA VAL A 258 9.74 -25.27 -42.12
C VAL A 258 10.04 -25.97 -43.44
N SER A 259 9.06 -26.06 -44.34
CA SER A 259 9.26 -26.56 -45.71
C SER A 259 10.13 -25.63 -46.54
N ARG A 260 10.67 -26.13 -47.66
CA ARG A 260 11.54 -25.36 -48.57
C ARG A 260 10.84 -24.10 -49.09
N GLU A 261 9.61 -24.24 -49.58
CA GLU A 261 8.80 -23.13 -50.07
C GLU A 261 8.63 -22.04 -49.00
N LYS A 262 8.40 -22.43 -47.74
CA LYS A 262 8.24 -21.49 -46.65
C LYS A 262 9.57 -20.83 -46.26
N LEU A 263 10.68 -21.56 -46.35
CA LEU A 263 12.01 -21.02 -46.12
C LEU A 263 12.38 -19.98 -47.19
N GLU A 264 12.07 -20.27 -48.46
CA GLU A 264 12.25 -19.36 -49.60
C GLU A 264 11.40 -18.09 -49.44
N GLN A 265 10.14 -18.23 -49.00
CA GLN A 265 9.29 -17.09 -48.67
C GLN A 265 9.88 -16.26 -47.51
N MET A 266 10.35 -16.90 -46.45
CA MET A 266 10.94 -16.18 -45.32
C MET A 266 12.21 -15.43 -45.70
N ASP A 267 13.00 -15.97 -46.63
CA ASP A 267 14.20 -15.32 -47.14
C ASP A 267 13.86 -14.09 -48.01
N SER A 268 12.87 -14.21 -48.90
CA SER A 268 12.42 -13.08 -49.72
C SER A 268 11.79 -11.95 -48.90
N GLU A 269 11.18 -12.28 -47.75
CA GLU A 269 10.67 -11.33 -46.76
C GLU A 269 11.77 -10.78 -45.82
N GLY A 270 13.05 -11.13 -46.03
CA GLY A 270 14.17 -10.66 -45.21
C GLY A 270 14.21 -11.23 -43.78
N ARG A 271 13.46 -12.31 -43.52
CA ARG A 271 13.27 -12.91 -42.18
C ARG A 271 14.31 -13.95 -41.80
N LEU A 272 15.34 -14.15 -42.62
CA LEU A 272 16.47 -15.02 -42.32
C LEU A 272 17.71 -14.20 -41.94
N TYR A 273 18.53 -14.77 -41.07
CA TYR A 273 19.84 -14.26 -40.71
C TYR A 273 20.85 -15.40 -40.78
N TRP A 274 21.96 -15.17 -41.45
CA TRP A 274 23.07 -16.10 -41.55
C TRP A 274 24.23 -15.59 -40.68
N SER A 275 24.73 -16.40 -39.75
CA SER A 275 25.91 -16.03 -38.96
C SER A 275 27.18 -16.03 -39.81
N GLU A 276 28.26 -15.45 -39.29
CA GLU A 276 29.60 -15.49 -39.91
C GLU A 276 30.09 -16.93 -40.15
N SER A 277 29.66 -17.87 -39.32
CA SER A 277 29.92 -19.31 -39.46
C SER A 277 28.99 -20.04 -40.44
N GLY A 278 28.12 -19.32 -41.14
CA GLY A 278 27.16 -19.90 -42.10
C GLY A 278 25.95 -20.59 -41.47
N ARG A 279 25.72 -20.44 -40.16
CA ARG A 279 24.56 -21.05 -39.48
C ARG A 279 23.31 -20.18 -39.66
N PRO A 280 22.17 -20.77 -40.07
CA PRO A 280 20.92 -20.02 -40.29
C PRO A 280 20.11 -19.82 -39.01
N TYR A 281 19.46 -18.66 -38.94
CA TYR A 281 18.51 -18.26 -37.90
C TYR A 281 17.31 -17.56 -38.54
N ARG A 282 16.17 -17.55 -37.87
CA ARG A 282 15.05 -16.67 -38.23
C ARG A 282 15.12 -15.38 -37.42
N LYS A 283 14.81 -14.26 -38.06
CA LYS A 283 14.54 -12.99 -37.39
C LYS A 283 13.11 -12.98 -36.88
N TYR A 284 12.92 -12.53 -35.64
CA TYR A 284 11.61 -12.27 -35.07
C TYR A 284 11.57 -10.81 -34.62
N PHE A 285 10.68 -10.02 -35.21
CA PHE A 285 10.68 -8.56 -35.07
C PHE A 285 9.93 -8.08 -33.82
N ALA A 286 10.38 -6.96 -33.26
CA ALA A 286 9.86 -6.41 -32.02
C ALA A 286 8.46 -5.83 -32.18
N ASP A 287 8.19 -5.14 -33.26
CA ASP A 287 6.87 -4.58 -33.60
C ASP A 287 5.80 -5.66 -33.75
N GLU A 288 6.18 -6.87 -34.17
CA GLU A 288 5.33 -8.06 -34.26
C GLU A 288 5.13 -8.80 -32.91
N TYR A 289 5.81 -8.40 -31.83
CA TYR A 289 5.73 -9.05 -30.51
C TYR A 289 4.72 -8.38 -29.58
N ASP A 290 3.66 -9.12 -29.26
CA ASP A 290 2.54 -8.71 -28.42
C ASP A 290 2.43 -9.51 -27.09
N GLY A 291 3.46 -10.31 -26.77
CA GLY A 291 3.55 -11.06 -25.52
C GLY A 291 3.67 -12.56 -25.76
N LYS A 292 3.84 -13.32 -24.68
CA LYS A 292 3.73 -14.78 -24.70
C LYS A 292 2.33 -15.18 -24.29
N GLU A 293 1.84 -16.30 -24.82
CA GLU A 293 0.64 -16.95 -24.28
C GLU A 293 0.84 -17.20 -22.78
N VAL A 294 -0.18 -16.85 -22.01
CA VAL A 294 -0.16 -16.93 -20.55
C VAL A 294 -0.56 -18.34 -20.13
N SER A 295 0.23 -18.94 -19.23
CA SER A 295 -0.11 -20.22 -18.61
C SER A 295 -1.07 -20.03 -17.42
N ASN A 296 -1.35 -21.09 -16.67
CA ASN A 296 -2.13 -21.00 -15.44
C ASN A 296 -1.38 -20.33 -14.27
N VAL A 297 -0.12 -19.92 -14.43
CA VAL A 297 0.67 -19.22 -13.39
C VAL A 297 0.94 -17.78 -13.83
N TRP A 298 0.24 -16.82 -13.23
CA TRP A 298 0.27 -15.42 -13.63
C TRP A 298 1.23 -14.64 -12.73
N THR A 299 2.31 -14.11 -13.31
CA THR A 299 3.42 -13.49 -12.56
C THR A 299 3.73 -12.05 -12.96
N ASP A 300 3.01 -11.52 -13.94
CA ASP A 300 3.22 -10.22 -14.57
C ASP A 300 2.18 -9.15 -14.16
N ILE A 301 1.18 -9.54 -13.37
CA ILE A 301 0.17 -8.64 -12.80
C ILE A 301 0.33 -8.65 -11.28
N PHE A 302 0.45 -7.47 -10.67
CA PHE A 302 0.57 -7.30 -9.21
C PHE A 302 -0.62 -6.51 -8.66
N ILE A 303 -0.72 -6.39 -7.33
CA ILE A 303 -1.76 -5.61 -6.64
C ILE A 303 -1.97 -4.20 -7.24
N ALA A 304 -3.20 -3.69 -7.08
CA ALA A 304 -3.61 -2.40 -7.63
C ALA A 304 -2.61 -1.26 -7.33
N SER A 305 -2.29 -0.49 -8.37
CA SER A 305 -1.33 0.60 -8.27
C SER A 305 -1.88 1.77 -7.43
N ALA A 306 -1.00 2.65 -6.94
CA ALA A 306 -1.42 3.84 -6.18
C ALA A 306 -2.40 4.75 -6.95
N LYS A 307 -2.32 4.78 -8.28
CA LYS A 307 -3.23 5.56 -9.15
C LYS A 307 -4.64 4.98 -9.22
N GLU A 308 -4.77 3.66 -9.03
CA GLU A 308 -6.02 2.93 -9.15
C GLU A 308 -6.75 2.81 -7.79
N ARG A 309 -5.97 2.79 -6.70
CA ARG A 309 -6.42 2.44 -5.36
C ARG A 309 -7.48 3.40 -4.82
N LEU A 310 -8.61 2.85 -4.38
CA LEU A 310 -9.76 3.59 -3.80
C LEU A 310 -9.84 3.49 -2.28
N GLY A 311 -8.93 2.75 -1.64
CA GLY A 311 -8.98 2.49 -0.20
C GLY A 311 -9.93 1.35 0.19
N TYR A 312 -10.61 0.72 -0.77
CA TYR A 312 -11.42 -0.47 -0.54
C TYR A 312 -10.53 -1.68 -0.16
N PRO A 313 -10.81 -2.42 0.93
CA PRO A 313 -10.14 -3.69 1.23
C PRO A 313 -10.23 -4.64 0.04
N THR A 314 -9.26 -5.53 -0.15
CA THR A 314 -9.27 -6.59 -1.21
C THR A 314 -9.34 -6.13 -2.68
N GLN A 315 -9.31 -4.82 -3.00
CA GLN A 315 -9.39 -4.30 -4.38
C GLN A 315 -8.44 -5.04 -5.34
N LYS A 316 -9.03 -5.71 -6.34
CA LYS A 316 -8.29 -6.35 -7.44
C LYS A 316 -7.80 -5.29 -8.43
N PRO A 317 -6.62 -5.48 -9.05
CA PRO A 317 -6.14 -4.58 -10.09
C PRO A 317 -6.97 -4.73 -11.38
N ILE A 318 -7.23 -3.62 -12.07
CA ILE A 318 -7.93 -3.61 -13.37
C ILE A 318 -7.31 -4.63 -14.33
N ALA A 319 -5.97 -4.63 -14.48
CA ALA A 319 -5.28 -5.52 -15.42
C ALA A 319 -5.55 -7.02 -15.20
N LEU A 320 -5.83 -7.45 -13.96
CA LEU A 320 -6.20 -8.85 -13.68
C LEU A 320 -7.56 -9.17 -14.29
N LEU A 321 -8.54 -8.29 -14.10
CA LEU A 321 -9.89 -8.50 -14.59
C LEU A 321 -9.99 -8.25 -16.10
N GLU A 322 -9.21 -7.32 -16.65
CA GLU A 322 -9.08 -7.17 -18.10
C GLU A 322 -8.64 -8.48 -18.75
N ARG A 323 -7.60 -9.14 -18.21
CA ARG A 323 -7.13 -10.44 -18.74
C ARG A 323 -8.24 -11.49 -18.74
N ILE A 324 -8.99 -11.61 -17.65
CA ILE A 324 -10.10 -12.56 -17.52
C ILE A 324 -11.20 -12.22 -18.53
N ILE A 325 -11.60 -10.95 -18.61
CA ILE A 325 -12.68 -10.47 -19.47
C ILE A 325 -12.34 -10.62 -20.95
N THR A 326 -11.12 -10.26 -21.36
CA THR A 326 -10.72 -10.39 -22.75
C THR A 326 -10.61 -11.84 -23.19
N ALA A 327 -10.18 -12.73 -22.29
CA ALA A 327 -10.07 -14.15 -22.60
C ALA A 327 -11.46 -14.81 -22.73
N SER A 328 -12.39 -14.49 -21.84
CA SER A 328 -13.57 -15.35 -21.64
C SER A 328 -14.91 -14.64 -21.86
N CYS A 329 -14.90 -13.41 -22.38
CA CYS A 329 -16.09 -12.69 -22.80
C CYS A 329 -15.91 -12.06 -24.20
N PRO A 330 -16.77 -12.40 -25.17
CA PRO A 330 -16.73 -11.79 -26.50
C PRO A 330 -16.92 -10.28 -26.42
N LYS A 331 -16.44 -9.55 -27.44
CA LYS A 331 -16.72 -8.11 -27.56
C LYS A 331 -18.23 -7.87 -27.55
N ASN A 332 -18.68 -6.84 -26.85
CA ASN A 332 -20.10 -6.56 -26.59
C ASN A 332 -20.85 -7.62 -25.77
N GLY A 333 -20.18 -8.67 -25.29
CA GLY A 333 -20.75 -9.63 -24.35
C GLY A 333 -21.05 -8.99 -22.99
N VAL A 334 -21.81 -9.72 -22.16
CA VAL A 334 -22.27 -9.29 -20.85
C VAL A 334 -21.39 -9.90 -19.75
N VAL A 335 -20.75 -9.04 -18.96
CA VAL A 335 -20.01 -9.41 -17.75
C VAL A 335 -20.87 -9.12 -16.53
N PHE A 336 -21.01 -10.09 -15.63
CA PHE A 336 -21.73 -9.91 -14.38
C PHE A 336 -20.79 -10.09 -13.18
N ASP A 337 -20.86 -9.14 -12.26
CA ASP A 337 -20.21 -9.21 -10.95
C ASP A 337 -21.27 -9.16 -9.84
N PRO A 338 -21.57 -10.31 -9.19
CA PRO A 338 -22.56 -10.40 -8.13
C PRO A 338 -22.08 -9.86 -6.77
N PHE A 339 -20.79 -9.49 -6.64
CA PHE A 339 -20.16 -8.96 -5.43
C PHE A 339 -19.24 -7.78 -5.78
N CYS A 340 -19.81 -6.75 -6.44
CA CYS A 340 -19.01 -5.82 -7.20
C CYS A 340 -18.19 -4.82 -6.37
N GLY A 341 -18.53 -4.59 -5.09
CA GLY A 341 -17.72 -3.83 -4.13
C GLY A 341 -17.28 -2.45 -4.65
N CYS A 342 -15.98 -2.29 -4.91
CA CYS A 342 -15.42 -1.05 -5.45
C CYS A 342 -15.51 -0.90 -6.99
N GLY A 343 -16.09 -1.88 -7.69
CA GLY A 343 -16.41 -1.82 -9.10
C GLY A 343 -15.28 -2.11 -10.07
N THR A 344 -14.16 -2.74 -9.65
CA THR A 344 -13.05 -3.06 -10.56
C THR A 344 -13.53 -3.85 -11.79
N THR A 345 -14.38 -4.86 -11.61
CA THR A 345 -14.90 -5.69 -12.72
C THR A 345 -15.72 -4.88 -13.70
N VAL A 346 -16.59 -4.01 -13.17
CA VAL A 346 -17.41 -3.07 -13.95
C VAL A 346 -16.53 -2.13 -14.77
N CYS A 347 -15.49 -1.56 -14.15
CA CYS A 347 -14.54 -0.67 -14.82
C CYS A 347 -13.76 -1.39 -15.92
N ALA A 348 -13.24 -2.59 -15.63
CA ALA A 348 -12.48 -3.40 -16.59
C ALA A 348 -13.35 -3.84 -17.80
N ALA A 349 -14.60 -4.23 -17.55
CA ALA A 349 -15.55 -4.57 -18.60
C ALA A 349 -15.84 -3.36 -19.51
N HIS A 350 -16.06 -2.19 -18.90
CA HIS A 350 -16.29 -0.95 -19.64
C HIS A 350 -15.10 -0.58 -20.53
N LEU A 351 -13.88 -0.56 -19.97
CA LEU A 351 -12.64 -0.26 -20.70
C LEU A 351 -12.41 -1.18 -21.90
N ASN A 352 -12.93 -2.40 -21.81
CA ASN A 352 -12.76 -3.42 -22.83
C ASN A 352 -13.97 -3.54 -23.77
N ASN A 353 -14.91 -2.58 -23.80
CA ASN A 353 -16.08 -2.61 -24.68
C ASN A 353 -16.99 -3.83 -24.46
N ARG A 354 -17.19 -4.21 -23.20
CA ARG A 354 -18.19 -5.20 -22.77
C ARG A 354 -19.33 -4.49 -22.04
N LYS A 355 -20.53 -5.08 -22.11
CA LYS A 355 -21.64 -4.69 -21.24
C LYS A 355 -21.40 -5.25 -19.85
N TRP A 356 -21.89 -4.56 -18.84
CA TRP A 356 -21.68 -4.97 -17.46
C TRP A 356 -22.92 -4.85 -16.60
N ILE A 357 -23.03 -5.77 -15.66
CA ILE A 357 -24.00 -5.76 -14.57
C ILE A 357 -23.19 -5.90 -13.28
N GLY A 358 -23.38 -4.96 -12.34
CA GLY A 358 -22.78 -5.01 -11.02
C GLY A 358 -23.85 -5.07 -9.93
N CYS A 359 -23.67 -5.91 -8.94
CA CYS A 359 -24.57 -6.01 -7.79
C CYS A 359 -23.78 -5.92 -6.48
N ASP A 360 -24.28 -5.12 -5.53
CA ASP A 360 -23.78 -5.12 -4.17
C ASP A 360 -24.91 -4.91 -3.17
N ILE A 361 -24.79 -5.54 -2.00
CA ILE A 361 -25.79 -5.44 -0.93
C ILE A 361 -25.64 -4.15 -0.12
N ALA A 362 -24.48 -3.47 -0.19
CA ALA A 362 -24.22 -2.23 0.52
C ALA A 362 -24.43 -1.01 -0.40
N ILE A 363 -25.25 -0.04 0.02
CA ILE A 363 -25.55 1.14 -0.83
C ILE A 363 -24.31 2.00 -1.05
N LEU A 364 -23.39 2.00 -0.09
CA LEU A 364 -22.14 2.74 -0.16
C LEU A 364 -21.22 2.20 -1.26
N SER A 365 -21.13 0.89 -1.42
CA SER A 365 -20.41 0.27 -2.55
C SER A 365 -20.99 0.73 -3.88
N VAL A 366 -22.32 0.69 -4.02
CA VAL A 366 -23.00 1.13 -5.25
C VAL A 366 -22.75 2.63 -5.53
N ARG A 367 -22.82 3.48 -4.51
CA ARG A 367 -22.53 4.93 -4.64
C ARG A 367 -21.06 5.19 -5.03
N LEU A 368 -20.11 4.48 -4.44
CA LEU A 368 -18.69 4.58 -4.79
C LEU A 368 -18.46 4.25 -6.27
N ILE A 369 -19.09 3.17 -6.76
CA ILE A 369 -18.98 2.80 -8.17
C ILE A 369 -19.55 3.90 -9.05
N GLN A 370 -20.70 4.49 -8.71
CA GLN A 370 -21.28 5.60 -9.46
C GLN A 370 -20.33 6.81 -9.55
N GLU A 371 -19.68 7.17 -8.44
CA GLU A 371 -18.67 8.24 -8.40
C GLU A 371 -17.46 7.91 -9.29
N VAL A 372 -16.92 6.70 -9.17
CA VAL A 372 -15.79 6.23 -9.99
C VAL A 372 -16.13 6.25 -11.48
N LEU A 373 -17.32 5.78 -11.84
CA LEU A 373 -17.82 5.76 -13.21
C LEU A 373 -17.95 7.19 -13.79
N LEU A 374 -18.42 8.14 -12.98
CA LEU A 374 -18.55 9.53 -13.39
C LEU A 374 -17.19 10.23 -13.48
N GLU A 375 -16.38 10.17 -12.43
CA GLU A 375 -15.14 10.95 -12.32
C GLU A 375 -14.01 10.42 -13.20
N ARG A 376 -13.84 9.09 -13.29
CA ARG A 376 -12.74 8.48 -14.05
C ARG A 376 -13.10 8.22 -15.51
N TYR A 377 -14.38 7.97 -15.80
CA TYR A 377 -14.82 7.51 -17.12
C TYR A 377 -15.91 8.38 -17.75
N GLY A 378 -16.41 9.42 -17.04
CA GLY A 378 -17.41 10.34 -17.57
C GLY A 378 -18.80 9.72 -17.78
N LEU A 379 -19.08 8.56 -17.18
CA LEU A 379 -20.36 7.87 -17.33
C LEU A 379 -21.41 8.45 -16.38
N VAL A 380 -22.53 8.88 -16.96
CA VAL A 380 -23.63 9.54 -16.26
C VAL A 380 -24.78 8.55 -16.08
N LYS A 381 -25.25 8.40 -14.84
CA LYS A 381 -26.45 7.63 -14.51
C LYS A 381 -27.64 8.09 -15.37
N ASP A 382 -28.49 7.16 -15.79
CA ASP A 382 -29.67 7.35 -16.64
C ASP A 382 -29.37 7.73 -18.10
N ARG A 383 -28.14 8.15 -18.42
CA ARG A 383 -27.61 8.30 -19.79
C ARG A 383 -26.86 7.05 -20.23
N ASP A 384 -25.84 6.63 -19.47
CA ASP A 384 -24.92 5.57 -19.89
C ASP A 384 -25.21 4.22 -19.21
N TYR A 385 -25.75 4.25 -17.98
CA TYR A 385 -26.14 3.07 -17.21
C TYR A 385 -27.35 3.35 -16.31
N LYS A 386 -27.99 2.30 -15.80
CA LYS A 386 -29.11 2.39 -14.84
C LYS A 386 -28.70 1.93 -13.44
N THR A 387 -29.42 2.40 -12.43
CA THR A 387 -29.24 1.92 -11.06
C THR A 387 -30.60 1.59 -10.45
N ASP A 388 -30.77 0.33 -10.05
CA ASP A 388 -32.02 -0.20 -9.53
C ASP A 388 -31.83 -0.68 -8.09
N GLY A 389 -32.96 -0.80 -7.36
CA GLY A 389 -32.97 -1.23 -5.97
C GLY A 389 -32.80 -0.10 -4.94
N ILE A 390 -32.38 1.10 -5.35
CA ILE A 390 -32.34 2.29 -4.48
C ILE A 390 -33.65 3.07 -4.61
N PRO A 391 -34.47 3.19 -3.55
CA PRO A 391 -35.66 4.04 -3.58
C PRO A 391 -35.34 5.50 -3.92
N THR A 392 -36.12 6.08 -4.83
CA THR A 392 -36.01 7.49 -5.27
C THR A 392 -37.29 8.29 -5.04
N SER A 393 -38.34 7.65 -4.53
CA SER A 393 -39.64 8.26 -4.22
C SER A 393 -40.24 7.58 -2.98
N VAL A 394 -41.24 8.22 -2.36
CA VAL A 394 -41.97 7.65 -1.23
C VAL A 394 -42.65 6.32 -1.61
N GLU A 395 -43.21 6.26 -2.80
CA GLU A 395 -43.82 5.04 -3.32
C GLU A 395 -42.78 3.94 -3.56
N GLY A 396 -41.61 4.29 -4.10
CA GLY A 396 -40.48 3.35 -4.25
C GLY A 396 -40.03 2.76 -2.92
N ALA A 397 -40.02 3.58 -1.88
CA ALA A 397 -39.66 3.17 -0.53
C ALA A 397 -40.75 2.31 0.13
N ARG A 398 -42.05 2.58 -0.12
CA ARG A 398 -43.16 1.72 0.30
C ARG A 398 -43.10 0.35 -0.36
N MET A 399 -42.89 0.31 -1.68
CA MET A 399 -42.72 -0.95 -2.41
C MET A 399 -41.53 -1.76 -1.88
N LEU A 400 -40.42 -1.10 -1.52
CA LEU A 400 -39.29 -1.77 -0.88
C LEU A 400 -39.68 -2.33 0.50
N PHE A 401 -40.40 -1.56 1.32
CA PHE A 401 -40.87 -2.03 2.63
C PHE A 401 -41.83 -3.23 2.53
N GLU A 402 -42.77 -3.20 1.59
CA GLU A 402 -43.72 -4.32 1.38
C GLU A 402 -43.01 -5.58 0.88
N LYS A 403 -41.99 -5.42 0.03
CA LYS A 403 -41.24 -6.53 -0.55
C LYS A 403 -40.21 -7.11 0.42
N ASP A 404 -39.45 -6.25 1.08
CA ASP A 404 -38.37 -6.62 1.99
C ASP A 404 -38.23 -5.55 3.09
N PRO A 405 -38.94 -5.71 4.23
CA PRO A 405 -38.87 -4.78 5.35
C PRO A 405 -37.46 -4.59 5.92
N PHE A 406 -36.61 -5.62 5.84
CA PHE A 406 -35.26 -5.58 6.38
C PHE A 406 -34.32 -4.80 5.45
N GLN A 407 -34.42 -5.01 4.13
CA GLN A 407 -33.72 -4.18 3.15
C GLN A 407 -34.18 -2.74 3.20
N PHE A 408 -35.47 -2.48 3.41
CA PHE A 408 -36.01 -1.13 3.64
C PHE A 408 -35.39 -0.46 4.87
N GLN A 409 -35.32 -1.18 6.00
CA GLN A 409 -34.69 -0.70 7.23
C GLN A 409 -33.21 -0.36 7.00
N ASN A 410 -32.45 -1.27 6.39
CA ASN A 410 -31.04 -1.06 6.10
C ASN A 410 -30.83 0.15 5.18
N TRP A 411 -31.65 0.26 4.13
CA TRP A 411 -31.63 1.41 3.25
C TRP A 411 -31.87 2.72 4.02
N CYS A 412 -32.85 2.77 4.93
CA CYS A 412 -33.15 3.98 5.69
C CYS A 412 -31.96 4.41 6.58
N ILE A 413 -31.35 3.45 7.26
CA ILE A 413 -30.21 3.70 8.15
C ILE A 413 -28.99 4.13 7.34
N GLU A 414 -28.64 3.40 6.28
CA GLU A 414 -27.50 3.73 5.42
C GLU A 414 -27.69 5.07 4.70
N TYR A 415 -28.93 5.39 4.28
CA TYR A 415 -29.26 6.67 3.65
C TYR A 415 -28.96 7.86 4.56
N THR A 416 -29.31 7.74 5.84
CA THR A 416 -29.02 8.77 6.85
C THR A 416 -27.55 8.77 7.31
N GLY A 417 -26.74 7.86 6.76
CA GLY A 417 -25.34 7.65 7.12
C GLY A 417 -25.21 7.10 8.54
N GLY A 418 -26.03 6.11 8.89
CA GLY A 418 -25.90 5.27 10.08
C GLY A 418 -25.36 3.88 9.77
N PHE A 419 -25.28 3.05 10.80
CA PHE A 419 -24.86 1.65 10.77
C PHE A 419 -25.99 0.75 11.23
N CYS A 420 -26.28 -0.29 10.45
CA CYS A 420 -27.30 -1.28 10.76
C CYS A 420 -26.83 -2.19 11.90
N ASN A 421 -27.73 -2.59 12.80
CA ASN A 421 -27.43 -3.60 13.81
C ASN A 421 -27.53 -5.01 13.17
N ASN A 422 -26.43 -5.77 13.17
CA ASN A 422 -26.37 -7.12 12.57
C ASN A 422 -26.85 -8.25 13.49
N LYS A 423 -27.22 -7.96 14.75
CA LYS A 423 -27.82 -8.92 15.68
C LYS A 423 -29.20 -8.42 16.09
N LYS A 424 -30.20 -9.32 16.07
CA LYS A 424 -31.43 -9.14 16.86
C LYS A 424 -31.05 -9.27 18.35
N THR A 425 -30.38 -8.27 18.89
CA THR A 425 -30.14 -8.18 20.34
C THR A 425 -31.47 -7.97 21.05
N ALA A 426 -31.52 -8.24 22.36
CA ALA A 426 -32.67 -8.00 23.22
C ALA A 426 -33.02 -6.50 23.39
N ASP A 427 -32.54 -5.66 22.48
CA ASP A 427 -32.53 -4.21 22.52
C ASP A 427 -33.81 -3.68 21.85
N ARG A 428 -34.96 -4.01 22.45
CA ARG A 428 -36.32 -3.46 22.26
C ARG A 428 -36.50 -2.38 21.14
N GLY A 429 -36.26 -2.72 19.87
CA GLY A 429 -36.61 -1.88 18.70
C GLY A 429 -35.57 -0.88 18.18
N ILE A 430 -34.27 -1.01 18.49
CA ILE A 430 -33.20 -0.20 17.87
C ILE A 430 -32.62 -0.89 16.64
N ASP A 431 -32.79 -0.25 15.49
CA ASP A 431 -32.50 -0.79 14.16
C ASP A 431 -31.08 -0.43 13.67
N GLY A 432 -30.53 0.69 14.13
CA GLY A 432 -29.18 1.12 13.80
C GLY A 432 -28.68 2.26 14.68
N ARG A 433 -27.46 2.75 14.39
CA ARG A 433 -26.82 3.84 15.14
C ARG A 433 -26.08 4.81 14.20
N ILE A 434 -26.15 6.11 14.48
CA ILE A 434 -25.22 7.11 13.91
C ILE A 434 -24.23 7.48 14.99
N TYR A 435 -22.94 7.45 14.68
CA TYR A 435 -21.89 7.88 15.62
C TYR A 435 -21.48 9.31 15.36
N PHE A 436 -21.21 10.05 16.44
CA PHE A 436 -20.68 11.41 16.41
C PHE A 436 -19.74 11.62 17.61
N HIS A 437 -18.96 12.69 17.62
CA HIS A 437 -18.10 13.02 18.76
C HIS A 437 -18.71 14.14 19.58
N ASP A 438 -18.56 14.08 20.90
CA ASP A 438 -18.80 15.22 21.79
C ASP A 438 -17.59 16.17 21.83
N ALA A 439 -17.61 17.16 22.74
CA ALA A 439 -16.63 18.25 22.81
C ALA A 439 -15.25 17.74 23.23
N ASP A 440 -15.25 16.67 24.02
CA ASP A 440 -14.06 15.99 24.53
C ASP A 440 -13.56 14.91 23.56
N LYS A 441 -14.13 14.86 22.34
CA LYS A 441 -13.84 13.87 21.30
C LYS A 441 -14.16 12.45 21.74
N ILE A 442 -15.03 12.29 22.73
CA ILE A 442 -15.57 10.99 23.11
C ILE A 442 -16.64 10.64 22.10
N MET A 443 -16.56 9.42 21.57
CA MET A 443 -17.52 8.93 20.60
C MET A 443 -18.84 8.62 21.30
N ARG A 444 -19.89 9.29 20.83
CA ARG A 444 -21.29 9.12 21.23
C ARG A 444 -22.09 8.54 20.08
N SER A 445 -23.33 8.15 20.36
CA SER A 445 -24.21 7.61 19.33
C SER A 445 -25.63 8.16 19.43
N MET A 446 -26.25 8.28 18.26
CA MET A 446 -27.68 8.46 18.09
C MET A 446 -28.29 7.09 17.77
N LEU A 447 -29.23 6.65 18.60
CA LEU A 447 -29.97 5.40 18.38
C LEU A 447 -31.02 5.63 17.28
N ILE A 448 -31.16 4.72 16.32
CA ILE A 448 -32.14 4.83 15.24
C ILE A 448 -33.15 3.70 15.33
N SER A 449 -34.43 4.04 15.22
CA SER A 449 -35.52 3.10 14.96
C SER A 449 -36.23 3.46 13.65
N VAL A 450 -36.62 2.44 12.88
CA VAL A 450 -37.30 2.56 11.59
C VAL A 450 -38.67 1.89 11.68
N LYS A 451 -39.72 2.63 11.33
CA LYS A 451 -41.10 2.15 11.33
C LYS A 451 -41.73 2.31 9.95
N GLY A 452 -41.88 1.20 9.24
CA GLY A 452 -42.63 1.18 7.97
C GLY A 452 -44.16 1.11 8.13
N GLY A 453 -44.64 0.68 9.31
CA GLY A 453 -46.07 0.52 9.62
C GLY A 453 -46.72 1.74 10.29
N LYS A 454 -47.92 1.55 10.87
CA LYS A 454 -48.58 2.57 11.70
C LYS A 454 -47.64 2.96 12.86
N THR A 455 -47.39 4.27 12.99
CA THR A 455 -46.48 4.82 14.01
C THR A 455 -47.26 5.84 14.85
N GLY A 456 -47.03 5.85 16.17
CA GLY A 456 -47.74 6.73 17.09
C GLY A 456 -46.87 7.24 18.25
N PRO A 457 -47.47 8.01 19.19
CA PRO A 457 -46.74 8.57 20.34
C PRO A 457 -46.12 7.51 21.26
N ALA A 458 -46.67 6.28 21.28
CA ALA A 458 -46.08 5.17 22.03
C ALA A 458 -44.67 4.81 21.52
N ASP A 459 -44.47 4.75 20.20
CA ASP A 459 -43.16 4.46 19.62
C ASP A 459 -42.10 5.51 20.00
N VAL A 460 -42.51 6.79 20.08
CA VAL A 460 -41.62 7.89 20.49
C VAL A 460 -41.26 7.77 21.98
N ARG A 461 -42.22 7.37 22.84
CA ARG A 461 -41.97 7.12 24.27
C ARG A 461 -41.02 5.95 24.49
N ASP A 462 -41.21 4.85 23.76
CA ASP A 462 -40.37 3.67 23.87
C ASP A 462 -38.93 3.95 23.41
N LEU A 463 -38.78 4.71 22.32
CA LEU A 463 -37.47 5.18 21.85
C LEU A 463 -36.80 6.11 22.87
N ARG A 464 -37.54 7.06 23.47
CA ARG A 464 -37.01 7.92 24.54
C ARG A 464 -36.58 7.12 25.77
N GLY A 465 -37.39 6.16 26.21
CA GLY A 465 -37.06 5.31 27.35
C GLY A 465 -35.79 4.48 27.10
N THR A 466 -35.58 4.04 25.85
CA THR A 466 -34.34 3.35 25.44
C THR A 466 -33.14 4.30 25.42
N LEU A 467 -33.32 5.54 24.92
CA LEU A 467 -32.31 6.59 24.97
C LEU A 467 -31.87 6.91 26.41
N GLU A 468 -32.80 6.97 27.36
CA GLU A 468 -32.48 7.23 28.77
C GLU A 468 -31.79 6.05 29.45
N ARG A 469 -32.30 4.83 29.23
CA ARG A 469 -31.74 3.60 29.80
C ARG A 469 -30.32 3.34 29.33
N ASP A 470 -30.05 3.54 28.05
CA ASP A 470 -28.75 3.23 27.44
C ASP A 470 -27.78 4.44 27.52
N GLU A 471 -28.15 5.49 28.27
CA GLU A 471 -27.41 6.75 28.41
C GLU A 471 -26.99 7.39 27.07
N ALA A 472 -27.82 7.18 26.04
CA ALA A 472 -27.60 7.74 24.72
C ALA A 472 -27.94 9.24 24.69
N GLN A 473 -27.18 9.97 23.88
CA GLN A 473 -27.26 11.42 23.84
C GLN A 473 -28.42 11.86 22.93
N MET A 474 -28.70 11.06 21.89
CA MET A 474 -29.69 11.36 20.87
C MET A 474 -30.39 10.08 20.36
N ALA A 475 -31.58 10.22 19.79
CA ALA A 475 -32.32 9.15 19.14
C ALA A 475 -33.15 9.67 17.95
N GLY A 476 -33.33 8.83 16.94
CA GLY A 476 -34.04 9.13 15.69
C GLY A 476 -35.10 8.10 15.38
N LEU A 477 -36.29 8.55 15.00
CA LEU A 477 -37.36 7.70 14.48
C LEU A 477 -37.57 8.02 13.00
N ILE A 478 -37.37 7.03 12.13
CA ILE A 478 -37.70 7.13 10.70
C ILE A 478 -39.08 6.51 10.46
N CYS A 479 -39.99 7.23 9.80
CA CYS A 479 -41.36 6.77 9.55
C CYS A 479 -41.82 7.01 8.10
N ILE A 480 -42.68 6.14 7.58
CA ILE A 480 -43.30 6.36 6.25
C ILE A 480 -44.41 7.41 6.33
N GLN A 481 -45.11 7.50 7.46
CA GLN A 481 -46.24 8.41 7.67
C GLN A 481 -45.77 9.72 8.31
N GLU A 482 -46.49 10.80 8.04
CA GLU A 482 -46.27 12.09 8.71
C GLU A 482 -46.49 11.97 10.23
N PRO A 483 -45.57 12.48 11.07
CA PRO A 483 -45.73 12.42 12.52
C PRO A 483 -46.96 13.21 13.00
N THR A 484 -47.74 12.61 13.90
CA THR A 484 -48.87 13.31 14.54
C THR A 484 -48.37 14.40 15.50
N LYS A 485 -49.22 15.39 15.81
CA LYS A 485 -48.91 16.43 16.82
C LYS A 485 -48.47 15.83 18.16
N ALA A 486 -49.14 14.76 18.60
CA ALA A 486 -48.80 14.07 19.84
C ALA A 486 -47.39 13.43 19.79
N MET A 487 -46.97 12.90 18.63
CA MET A 487 -45.59 12.41 18.46
C MET A 487 -44.56 13.54 18.52
N GLN A 488 -44.88 14.70 17.92
CA GLN A 488 -43.99 15.86 17.97
C GLN A 488 -43.84 16.40 19.40
N THR A 489 -44.94 16.52 20.14
CA THR A 489 -44.91 16.91 21.56
C THR A 489 -44.10 15.93 22.42
N GLU A 490 -44.22 14.63 22.16
CA GLU A 490 -43.45 13.62 22.88
C GLU A 490 -41.94 13.69 22.59
N ALA A 491 -41.57 13.93 21.32
CA ALA A 491 -40.18 14.12 20.92
C ALA A 491 -39.60 15.42 21.53
N GLU A 492 -40.41 16.48 21.63
CA GLU A 492 -40.04 17.74 22.26
C GLU A 492 -39.77 17.63 23.75
N ALA A 493 -40.55 16.80 24.46
CA ALA A 493 -40.37 16.55 25.88
C ALA A 493 -39.00 15.92 26.22
N ALA A 494 -38.31 15.31 25.25
CA ALA A 494 -36.96 14.78 25.44
C ALA A 494 -35.88 15.88 25.61
N GLY A 495 -36.17 17.12 25.23
CA GLY A 495 -35.27 18.26 25.37
C GLY A 495 -34.12 18.28 24.36
N PHE A 496 -33.03 18.96 24.73
CA PHE A 496 -31.88 19.22 23.86
C PHE A 496 -30.59 18.63 24.42
N TYR A 497 -29.75 18.09 23.54
CA TYR A 497 -28.35 17.81 23.76
C TYR A 497 -27.56 19.04 23.31
N GLU A 498 -26.84 19.68 24.23
CA GLU A 498 -26.08 20.89 23.94
C GLU A 498 -24.60 20.55 23.75
N LEU A 499 -24.04 21.00 22.63
CA LEU A 499 -22.63 20.80 22.31
C LEU A 499 -22.03 22.06 21.70
N SER A 500 -20.98 22.61 22.31
CA SER A 500 -20.28 23.82 21.84
C SER A 500 -21.22 25.00 21.55
N GLY A 501 -22.25 25.20 22.40
CA GLY A 501 -23.26 26.26 22.26
C GLY A 501 -24.35 25.98 21.20
N THR A 502 -24.31 24.84 20.50
CA THR A 502 -25.37 24.42 19.57
C THR A 502 -26.30 23.41 20.25
N LYS A 503 -27.62 23.63 20.13
CA LYS A 503 -28.65 22.75 20.69
C LYS A 503 -29.16 21.77 19.64
N TYR A 504 -29.04 20.48 19.92
CA TYR A 504 -29.53 19.38 19.09
C TYR A 504 -30.73 18.74 19.77
N ARG A 505 -31.83 18.49 19.06
CA ARG A 505 -32.99 17.78 19.68
C ARG A 505 -32.57 16.36 20.05
N ARG A 506 -32.83 15.95 21.30
CA ARG A 506 -32.48 14.60 21.79
C ARG A 506 -33.29 13.52 21.08
N VAL A 507 -34.53 13.80 20.70
CA VAL A 507 -35.34 12.91 19.86
C VAL A 507 -35.72 13.64 18.57
N GLN A 508 -35.43 13.03 17.43
CA GLN A 508 -35.72 13.56 16.10
C GLN A 508 -36.61 12.61 15.32
N LEU A 509 -37.55 13.17 14.56
CA LEU A 509 -38.45 12.42 13.69
C LEU A 509 -38.09 12.76 12.24
N LEU A 510 -38.00 11.76 11.38
CA LEU A 510 -37.70 11.92 9.96
C LEU A 510 -38.67 11.07 9.13
N THR A 511 -39.28 11.65 8.10
CA THR A 511 -40.13 10.87 7.21
C THR A 511 -39.37 10.34 5.99
N ILE A 512 -39.89 9.30 5.34
CA ILE A 512 -39.38 8.89 4.03
C ILE A 512 -39.48 10.01 3.00
N LYS A 513 -40.55 10.81 3.06
CA LYS A 513 -40.72 11.99 2.21
C LYS A 513 -39.58 13.00 2.42
N ASP A 514 -39.29 13.31 3.68
CA ASP A 514 -38.15 14.17 4.06
C ASP A 514 -36.84 13.64 3.47
N MET A 515 -36.64 12.32 3.49
CA MET A 515 -35.41 11.69 2.99
C MET A 515 -35.29 11.76 1.47
N VAL A 516 -36.31 11.34 0.72
CA VAL A 516 -36.18 11.14 -0.74
C VAL A 516 -36.53 12.38 -1.56
N GLU A 517 -37.49 13.19 -1.10
CA GLU A 517 -37.92 14.41 -1.81
C GLU A 517 -37.14 15.63 -1.33
N ASP A 518 -37.08 15.83 -0.01
CA ASP A 518 -36.43 17.01 0.58
C ASP A 518 -34.93 16.80 0.86
N LYS A 519 -34.43 15.57 0.67
CA LYS A 519 -33.03 15.17 0.92
C LYS A 519 -32.53 15.51 2.33
N LYS A 520 -33.41 15.47 3.33
CA LYS A 520 -33.08 15.67 4.75
C LYS A 520 -32.47 14.42 5.35
N ILE A 521 -31.62 14.63 6.35
CA ILE A 521 -31.03 13.60 7.22
C ILE A 521 -31.11 14.07 8.67
N PHE A 522 -30.83 13.18 9.63
CA PHE A 522 -30.78 13.55 11.05
C PHE A 522 -29.72 14.62 11.33
N HIS A 523 -30.07 15.60 12.14
CA HIS A 523 -29.17 16.67 12.56
C HIS A 523 -28.37 16.22 13.78
N VAL A 524 -27.15 15.71 13.55
CA VAL A 524 -26.21 15.30 14.59
C VAL A 524 -24.99 16.23 14.59
N PRO A 525 -24.26 16.36 15.72
CA PRO A 525 -23.06 17.18 15.76
C PRO A 525 -21.99 16.66 14.81
N ASN A 526 -21.61 17.45 13.80
CA ASN A 526 -20.50 17.16 12.90
C ASN A 526 -19.65 18.42 12.68
N GLN A 527 -18.33 18.28 12.78
CA GLN A 527 -17.41 19.28 12.27
C GLN A 527 -17.31 19.16 10.73
N ALA A 528 -17.34 20.31 10.05
CA ALA A 528 -17.32 20.56 8.61
C ALA A 528 -18.67 20.46 7.87
N GLY A 529 -19.43 21.57 7.92
CA GLY A 529 -20.13 22.18 6.79
C GLY A 529 -21.09 21.32 5.96
N VAL A 530 -22.34 21.20 6.40
CA VAL A 530 -23.49 21.10 5.50
C VAL A 530 -24.65 21.89 6.12
N ALA A 531 -24.86 23.11 5.63
CA ALA A 531 -26.15 23.77 5.72
C ALA A 531 -26.64 24.00 4.28
N SER A 532 -27.66 23.24 3.89
CA SER A 532 -28.74 23.55 2.94
C SER A 532 -28.41 24.12 1.54
N GLY A 533 -28.81 23.39 0.48
CA GLY A 533 -29.20 23.98 -0.80
C GLY A 533 -28.51 23.42 -2.06
N VAL A 534 -29.30 22.95 -3.01
CA VAL A 534 -28.89 22.37 -4.30
C VAL A 534 -28.50 23.47 -5.32
N GLY A 535 -27.35 23.36 -6.01
CA GLY A 535 -27.10 24.00 -7.32
C GLY A 535 -25.74 24.70 -7.56
N LEU A 536 -24.93 24.12 -8.45
CA LEU A 536 -23.91 24.72 -9.35
C LEU A 536 -22.75 25.59 -8.79
N ALA A 537 -21.56 24.97 -8.79
CA ALA A 537 -20.24 25.50 -9.21
C ALA A 537 -19.73 26.86 -8.67
N VAL A 538 -18.82 26.80 -7.69
CA VAL A 538 -17.46 27.41 -7.77
C VAL A 538 -16.52 26.53 -6.94
N LEU A 539 -15.39 26.15 -7.52
CA LEU A 539 -14.24 25.57 -6.82
C LEU A 539 -13.75 26.54 -5.72
N SER A 540 -14.16 26.33 -4.47
CA SER A 540 -13.46 26.87 -3.31
C SER A 540 -12.87 25.71 -2.52
N LYS A 541 -11.53 25.71 -2.44
CA LYS A 541 -10.66 24.74 -1.75
C LYS A 541 -11.29 24.20 -0.45
N PRO A 542 -11.17 22.90 -0.14
CA PRO A 542 -11.76 22.35 1.08
C PRO A 542 -11.17 23.02 2.31
N VAL A 543 -12.03 23.70 3.07
CA VAL A 543 -11.76 24.14 4.44
C VAL A 543 -11.89 22.92 5.35
N ILE A 544 -10.74 22.44 5.82
CA ILE A 544 -10.60 21.33 6.77
C ILE A 544 -10.87 21.88 8.18
N ALA A 545 -11.77 21.26 8.94
CA ALA A 545 -11.81 21.40 10.40
C ALA A 545 -12.42 20.15 11.07
N GLN A 546 -12.04 19.68 12.26
CA GLN A 546 -10.74 19.48 12.92
C GLN A 546 -11.02 18.74 14.25
N GLY A 547 -11.22 17.42 14.17
CA GLY A 547 -11.41 16.58 15.35
C GLY A 547 -10.13 15.92 15.86
N THR A 548 -9.01 16.09 15.15
CA THR A 548 -7.66 15.83 15.63
C THR A 548 -7.03 17.20 15.87
N THR A 549 -6.37 17.41 17.00
CA THR A 549 -5.76 18.70 17.35
C THR A 549 -4.84 19.14 16.21
N THR A 550 -5.01 20.35 15.66
CA THR A 550 -3.98 20.88 14.77
C THR A 550 -2.71 20.96 15.60
N VAL A 551 -1.70 20.18 15.21
CA VAL A 551 -0.38 20.30 15.81
C VAL A 551 0.46 21.09 14.81
N LYS A 552 0.98 22.23 15.25
CA LYS A 552 1.94 23.01 14.47
C LYS A 552 3.23 23.05 15.25
N TRP A 553 4.25 22.39 14.73
CA TRP A 553 5.57 22.33 15.35
C TRP A 553 6.61 23.01 14.47
N ARG A 554 7.69 23.45 15.09
CA ARG A 554 8.87 23.99 14.43
C ARG A 554 10.00 22.97 14.58
N MET A 555 10.67 22.69 13.48
CA MET A 555 11.85 21.84 13.45
C MET A 555 13.07 22.68 13.08
N ALA A 556 14.00 22.85 14.02
CA ALA A 556 15.28 23.50 13.76
C ALA A 556 16.29 22.47 13.20
N SER A 557 16.79 22.70 11.99
CA SER A 557 17.80 21.85 11.38
C SER A 557 19.21 22.40 11.64
N SER A 558 20.16 21.51 11.88
CA SER A 558 21.60 21.85 11.96
C SER A 558 22.24 22.09 10.60
N PHE A 559 21.48 21.98 9.50
CA PHE A 559 22.01 21.94 8.15
C PHE A 559 21.46 23.08 7.26
N PRO A 560 22.26 23.56 6.29
CA PRO A 560 21.83 24.61 5.36
C PRO A 560 20.91 24.09 4.25
N LYS A 561 20.02 24.94 3.72
CA LYS A 561 18.99 24.57 2.71
C LYS A 561 19.55 24.04 1.40
N ASN A 562 20.77 24.42 1.02
CA ASN A 562 21.39 24.01 -0.25
C ASN A 562 21.78 22.51 -0.28
N LEU A 563 21.86 21.86 0.88
CA LEU A 563 22.13 20.43 1.03
C LEU A 563 20.80 19.64 1.04
N ASP A 564 20.18 19.52 -0.13
CA ASP A 564 18.85 18.91 -0.32
C ASP A 564 18.78 17.40 -0.03
N THR A 565 19.90 16.77 0.29
CA THR A 565 20.03 15.41 0.82
C THR A 565 19.79 15.38 2.32
N ILE A 566 20.68 15.96 3.11
CA ILE A 566 20.62 16.01 4.56
C ILE A 566 19.50 16.93 5.06
N PHE A 567 19.47 18.20 4.62
CA PHE A 567 18.39 19.12 5.03
C PHE A 567 17.05 18.61 4.50
N GLY A 568 17.05 18.05 3.28
CA GLY A 568 15.85 17.49 2.66
C GLY A 568 15.24 16.30 3.41
N ALA A 569 15.97 15.63 4.31
CA ALA A 569 15.39 14.60 5.17
C ALA A 569 14.35 15.20 6.15
N ALA A 570 14.60 16.40 6.67
CA ALA A 570 13.65 17.13 7.50
C ALA A 570 12.40 17.55 6.70
N ASP A 571 12.58 18.01 5.46
CA ASP A 571 11.47 18.31 4.55
C ASP A 571 10.63 17.06 4.24
N THR A 572 11.28 15.91 4.03
CA THR A 572 10.58 14.62 3.83
C THR A 572 9.74 14.27 5.05
N VAL A 573 10.27 14.41 6.28
CA VAL A 573 9.49 14.17 7.50
C VAL A 573 8.28 15.10 7.57
N ALA A 574 8.50 16.41 7.43
CA ALA A 574 7.43 17.41 7.49
C ALA A 574 6.32 17.15 6.47
N LYS A 575 6.71 16.85 5.22
CA LYS A 575 5.76 16.53 4.15
C LYS A 575 4.96 15.27 4.46
N ARG A 576 5.62 14.18 4.87
CA ARG A 576 4.95 12.90 5.11
C ARG A 576 4.00 12.95 6.30
N VAL A 577 4.38 13.64 7.37
CA VAL A 577 3.51 13.87 8.53
C VAL A 577 2.29 14.70 8.11
N SER A 578 2.48 15.75 7.32
CA SER A 578 1.38 16.55 6.80
C SER A 578 0.43 15.73 5.93
N ASP A 579 0.96 15.02 4.93
CA ASP A 579 0.17 14.20 4.00
C ASP A 579 -0.62 13.11 4.74
N ALA A 580 0.03 12.38 5.67
CA ALA A 580 -0.59 11.28 6.42
C ALA A 580 -1.67 11.74 7.41
N THR A 581 -1.64 13.00 7.83
CA THR A 581 -2.61 13.59 8.76
C THR A 581 -3.66 14.45 8.07
N GLY A 582 -3.65 14.54 6.73
CA GLY A 582 -4.50 15.44 5.97
C GLY A 582 -4.25 16.92 6.31
N GLY A 583 -3.00 17.28 6.56
CA GLY A 583 -2.56 18.64 6.86
C GLY A 583 -2.75 19.07 8.32
N LYS A 584 -3.13 18.18 9.23
CA LYS A 584 -3.45 18.53 10.62
C LYS A 584 -2.25 18.51 11.56
N PHE A 585 -1.22 17.73 11.28
CA PHE A 585 0.08 17.85 11.91
C PHE A 585 1.03 18.50 10.91
N GLN A 586 1.38 19.76 11.15
CA GLN A 586 2.26 20.56 10.31
C GLN A 586 3.57 20.79 11.03
N ILE A 587 4.67 20.52 10.34
CA ILE A 587 6.02 20.79 10.82
C ILE A 587 6.62 21.83 9.90
N GLN A 588 6.99 22.99 10.44
CA GLN A 588 7.74 24.01 9.71
C GLN A 588 9.23 23.79 9.95
N VAL A 589 9.98 23.54 8.88
CA VAL A 589 11.41 23.28 8.93
C VAL A 589 12.19 24.58 8.73
N PHE A 590 13.16 24.82 9.62
CA PHE A 590 14.06 25.97 9.58
C PHE A 590 15.50 25.48 9.40
N ALA A 591 16.24 26.10 8.50
CA ALA A 591 17.63 25.76 8.26
C ALA A 591 18.56 26.32 9.34
N ALA A 592 19.81 25.83 9.31
CA ALA A 592 20.85 26.32 10.21
C ALA A 592 20.95 27.85 10.15
N GLY A 593 20.87 28.50 11.30
CA GLY A 593 20.95 29.95 11.44
C GLY A 593 19.64 30.72 11.28
N GLU A 594 18.55 30.09 10.82
CA GLU A 594 17.23 30.78 10.71
C GLU A 594 16.56 30.96 12.07
N LEU A 595 16.66 29.96 12.95
CA LEU A 595 16.22 30.05 14.35
C LEU A 595 17.40 29.95 15.32
N PHE A 596 18.27 28.97 15.07
CA PHE A 596 19.43 28.68 15.92
C PHE A 596 20.61 28.25 15.05
N PRO A 597 21.86 28.53 15.46
CA PRO A 597 23.01 27.85 14.89
C PRO A 597 22.93 26.35 15.19
N GLY A 598 23.47 25.50 14.29
CA GLY A 598 23.37 24.03 14.42
C GLY A 598 23.78 23.46 15.79
N PRO A 599 24.90 23.90 16.40
CA PRO A 599 25.31 23.44 17.73
C PRO A 599 24.35 23.80 18.88
N ALA A 600 23.36 24.67 18.66
CA ALA A 600 22.36 25.05 19.67
C ALA A 600 21.04 24.28 19.53
N VAL A 601 20.88 23.44 18.51
CA VAL A 601 19.61 22.72 18.23
C VAL A 601 19.22 21.78 19.38
N LEU A 602 20.16 21.05 19.98
CA LEU A 602 19.86 20.18 21.13
C LEU A 602 19.29 20.96 22.31
N ASP A 603 19.94 22.06 22.70
CA ASP A 603 19.49 22.86 23.85
C ASP A 603 18.13 23.50 23.56
N ALA A 604 17.90 23.99 22.34
CA ALA A 604 16.62 24.55 21.93
C ALA A 604 15.46 23.54 22.01
N VAL A 605 15.69 22.26 21.71
CA VAL A 605 14.69 21.19 21.83
C VAL A 605 14.54 20.72 23.28
N LYS A 606 15.65 20.54 23.99
CA LYS A 606 15.66 20.18 25.42
C LYS A 606 14.86 21.18 26.26
N ASP A 607 15.06 22.48 25.99
CA ASP A 607 14.41 23.57 26.73
C ASP A 607 13.00 23.88 26.18
N ASN A 608 12.53 23.11 25.19
CA ASN A 608 11.21 23.27 24.54
C ASN A 608 11.01 24.66 23.89
N THR A 609 12.10 25.31 23.47
CA THR A 609 12.08 26.55 22.68
C THR A 609 11.63 26.28 21.25
N VAL A 610 11.94 25.09 20.73
CA VAL A 610 11.33 24.46 19.54
C VAL A 610 10.97 23.02 19.87
N GLU A 611 9.94 22.49 19.22
CA GLU A 611 9.41 21.17 19.55
C GLU A 611 10.29 20.05 18.99
N MET A 612 10.97 20.32 17.86
CA MET A 612 11.78 19.34 17.16
C MET A 612 13.10 19.92 16.66
N GLY A 613 14.07 19.03 16.44
CA GLY A 613 15.32 19.35 15.76
C GLY A 613 15.76 18.21 14.83
N HIS A 614 16.46 18.55 13.75
CA HIS A 614 17.10 17.56 12.88
C HIS A 614 18.60 17.81 12.87
N THR A 615 19.38 16.86 13.38
CA THR A 615 20.81 17.05 13.65
C THR A 615 21.60 15.74 13.64
N ALA A 616 22.91 15.87 13.60
CA ALA A 616 23.83 14.83 14.04
C ALA A 616 24.06 14.97 15.54
N MET A 617 23.90 13.89 16.31
CA MET A 617 24.02 13.93 17.75
C MET A 617 25.47 14.05 18.21
N TYR A 618 26.44 13.63 17.40
CA TYR A 618 27.85 13.83 17.72
C TYR A 618 28.28 15.30 17.82
N TYR A 619 27.45 16.29 17.42
CA TYR A 619 27.78 17.70 17.60
C TYR A 619 27.79 18.09 19.08
N PHE A 620 27.19 17.26 19.93
CA PHE A 620 27.03 17.52 21.35
C PHE A 620 27.95 16.68 22.23
N ILE A 621 29.00 16.05 21.66
CA ILE A 621 29.97 15.27 22.43
C ILE A 621 30.70 16.07 23.51
N GLY A 622 30.78 17.40 23.35
CA GLY A 622 31.33 18.30 24.36
C GLY A 622 30.49 18.35 25.64
N LYS A 623 29.21 17.95 25.57
CA LYS A 623 28.35 17.74 26.75
C LYS A 623 28.56 16.33 27.32
N ASP A 624 28.54 15.31 26.47
CA ASP A 624 28.83 13.93 26.86
C ASP A 624 29.25 13.09 25.62
N PRO A 625 30.39 12.38 25.65
CA PRO A 625 30.85 11.57 24.52
C PRO A 625 29.86 10.49 24.09
N THR A 626 28.93 10.08 24.95
CA THR A 626 27.92 9.05 24.67
C THR A 626 27.02 9.43 23.49
N PHE A 627 26.83 10.72 23.21
CA PHE A 627 26.06 11.20 22.06
C PHE A 627 26.57 10.66 20.70
N ALA A 628 27.86 10.32 20.60
CA ALA A 628 28.45 9.85 19.35
C ALA A 628 27.77 8.58 18.81
N PHE A 629 27.31 7.67 19.69
CA PHE A 629 26.75 6.39 19.28
C PHE A 629 25.43 6.49 18.49
N ASP A 630 24.65 7.57 18.67
CA ASP A 630 23.42 7.78 17.90
C ASP A 630 23.72 8.10 16.43
N THR A 631 24.83 8.80 16.17
CA THR A 631 25.26 9.16 14.81
C THR A 631 26.29 8.22 14.23
N ALA A 632 27.52 8.29 14.73
CA ALA A 632 28.66 7.49 14.30
C ALA A 632 29.85 7.74 15.24
N ILE A 633 30.70 6.72 15.35
CA ILE A 633 31.96 6.77 16.08
C ILE A 633 33.05 6.15 15.20
N PRO A 634 34.32 6.61 15.26
CA PRO A 634 35.38 6.10 14.39
C PRO A 634 35.52 4.57 14.36
N PHE A 635 35.68 4.02 13.16
CA PHE A 635 35.72 2.57 12.91
C PHE A 635 34.49 1.83 13.46
N GLY A 636 33.35 2.50 13.48
CA GLY A 636 32.07 1.98 13.94
C GLY A 636 31.33 1.12 12.92
N LEU A 637 30.01 1.11 13.05
CA LEU A 637 29.11 0.35 12.18
C LEU A 637 28.95 1.04 10.82
N ASN A 638 28.81 0.27 9.73
CA ASN A 638 28.34 0.83 8.47
C ASN A 638 26.84 1.17 8.52
N SER A 639 26.28 1.84 7.51
CA SER A 639 24.87 2.29 7.53
C SER A 639 23.88 1.16 7.83
N ARG A 640 23.98 0.01 7.13
CA ARG A 640 23.11 -1.16 7.35
C ARG A 640 23.25 -1.74 8.76
N GLN A 641 24.47 -1.80 9.27
CA GLN A 641 24.77 -2.30 10.61
C GLN A 641 24.27 -1.33 11.69
N GLN A 642 24.40 -0.02 11.49
CA GLN A 642 23.89 1.03 12.39
C GLN A 642 22.36 0.97 12.47
N THR A 643 21.67 0.88 11.32
CA THR A 643 20.21 0.68 11.29
C THR A 643 19.80 -0.61 12.01
N ALA A 644 20.53 -1.72 11.79
CA ALA A 644 20.26 -2.99 12.47
C ALA A 644 20.45 -2.88 13.99
N TRP A 645 21.50 -2.19 14.45
CA TRP A 645 21.75 -1.97 15.87
C TRP A 645 20.64 -1.13 16.51
N MET A 646 20.27 -0.02 15.88
CA MET A 646 19.23 0.87 16.39
C MET A 646 17.87 0.15 16.44
N MET A 647 17.47 -0.51 15.36
CA MET A 647 16.14 -1.11 15.26
C MET A 647 15.99 -2.47 15.96
N GLN A 648 17.06 -3.27 16.04
CA GLN A 648 16.98 -4.67 16.48
C GLN A 648 18.11 -5.09 17.45
N GLY A 649 19.23 -4.37 17.48
CA GLY A 649 20.35 -4.63 18.39
C GLY A 649 20.26 -3.96 19.76
N GLY A 650 19.11 -3.34 20.08
CA GLY A 650 18.86 -2.63 21.34
C GLY A 650 19.41 -1.20 21.40
N GLY A 651 20.03 -0.71 20.33
CA GLY A 651 20.66 0.62 20.29
C GLY A 651 19.70 1.77 20.54
N LEU A 652 18.51 1.74 19.91
CA LEU A 652 17.53 2.82 20.06
C LEU A 652 17.05 2.97 21.52
N GLN A 653 16.85 1.85 22.22
CA GLN A 653 16.46 1.89 23.63
C GLN A 653 17.58 2.44 24.52
N LEU A 654 18.82 1.99 24.31
CA LEU A 654 19.99 2.48 25.04
C LEU A 654 20.18 4.00 24.85
N MET A 655 20.06 4.48 23.62
CA MET A 655 20.17 5.91 23.33
C MET A 655 19.00 6.71 23.90
N ARG A 656 17.76 6.22 23.77
CA ARG A 656 16.58 6.89 24.38
C ARG A 656 16.67 6.95 25.91
N ASP A 657 17.23 5.94 26.56
CA ASP A 657 17.44 5.97 28.02
C ASP A 657 18.47 7.03 28.43
N PHE A 658 19.56 7.19 27.67
CA PHE A 658 20.51 8.28 27.85
C PHE A 658 19.89 9.66 27.56
N PHE A 659 19.09 9.77 26.50
CA PHE A 659 18.44 11.01 26.06
C PHE A 659 17.34 11.55 26.99
N LYS A 660 16.77 10.71 27.87
CA LYS A 660 15.84 11.17 28.92
C LYS A 660 16.46 12.23 29.81
N GLU A 661 17.76 12.16 30.09
CA GLU A 661 18.48 13.18 30.88
C GLU A 661 18.49 14.57 30.21
N TYR A 662 18.30 14.59 28.89
CA TYR A 662 18.24 15.79 28.07
C TYR A 662 16.80 16.13 27.65
N LYS A 663 15.78 15.50 28.26
CA LYS A 663 14.35 15.75 27.98
C LYS A 663 13.98 15.60 26.50
N ILE A 664 14.67 14.72 25.77
CA ILE A 664 14.37 14.46 24.37
C ILE A 664 14.14 12.97 24.12
N THR A 665 13.39 12.68 23.05
CA THR A 665 13.38 11.38 22.39
C THR A 665 13.91 11.54 20.98
N SER A 666 14.50 10.49 20.41
CA SER A 666 15.07 10.50 19.06
C SER A 666 14.45 9.46 18.15
N PHE A 667 14.51 9.76 16.85
CA PHE A 667 14.14 8.87 15.76
C PHE A 667 15.24 8.93 14.68
N PRO A 668 15.81 7.77 14.28
CA PRO A 668 16.66 7.71 13.09
C PRO A 668 15.97 8.37 11.90
N THR A 669 16.60 9.38 11.33
CA THR A 669 16.07 10.23 10.25
C THR A 669 17.22 10.59 9.29
N GLY A 670 17.77 9.57 8.65
CA GLY A 670 18.79 9.72 7.62
C GLY A 670 20.03 8.88 7.89
N ASN A 671 20.72 8.46 6.83
CA ASN A 671 22.08 7.96 6.91
C ASN A 671 22.86 8.40 5.67
N THR A 672 24.11 8.85 5.82
CA THR A 672 24.93 9.30 4.68
C THR A 672 25.63 8.15 3.96
N GLY A 673 25.63 6.94 4.54
CA GLY A 673 26.61 5.91 4.19
C GLY A 673 28.00 6.23 4.73
N THR A 674 29.01 5.50 4.26
CA THR A 674 30.41 5.80 4.58
C THR A 674 30.80 7.14 3.97
N GLN A 675 31.29 8.05 4.80
CA GLN A 675 31.73 9.36 4.33
C GLN A 675 33.10 9.33 3.64
N MET A 676 33.43 10.44 2.97
CA MET A 676 34.77 10.68 2.44
C MET A 676 35.74 11.16 3.54
N GLY A 677 37.03 10.96 3.32
CA GLY A 677 38.14 11.31 4.20
C GLY A 677 38.53 12.79 4.19
N GLY A 678 37.66 13.68 3.71
CA GLY A 678 37.88 15.13 3.75
C GLY A 678 38.82 15.69 2.68
N TRP A 679 38.83 17.01 2.62
CA TRP A 679 39.54 17.86 1.66
C TRP A 679 40.81 18.43 2.28
N LEU A 680 41.94 18.23 1.61
CA LEU A 680 43.25 18.64 2.10
C LEU A 680 43.99 19.46 1.04
N ARG A 681 44.66 20.51 1.51
CA ARG A 681 45.54 21.34 0.67
C ARG A 681 46.86 20.63 0.34
N LYS A 682 47.33 19.75 1.22
CA LYS A 682 48.57 18.98 1.09
C LYS A 682 48.31 17.49 1.18
N GLU A 683 49.16 16.71 0.53
CA GLU A 683 49.11 15.25 0.56
C GLU A 683 49.60 14.72 1.93
N ILE A 684 48.88 13.73 2.47
CA ILE A 684 49.23 12.90 3.61
C ILE A 684 49.81 11.59 3.10
N LYS A 685 51.08 11.31 3.43
CA LYS A 685 51.80 10.08 3.05
C LYS A 685 52.09 9.20 4.26
N THR A 686 52.24 9.81 5.42
CA THR A 686 52.63 9.18 6.68
C THR A 686 51.84 9.76 7.85
N VAL A 687 51.90 9.11 9.01
CA VAL A 687 51.27 9.62 10.25
C VAL A 687 51.84 10.98 10.65
N LYS A 688 53.12 11.24 10.36
CA LYS A 688 53.80 12.51 10.69
C LYS A 688 53.19 13.71 9.96
N ASP A 689 52.61 13.50 8.79
CA ASP A 689 51.96 14.58 8.03
C ASP A 689 50.67 15.09 8.69
N LEU A 690 50.16 14.38 9.71
CA LEU A 690 49.02 14.82 10.53
C LEU A 690 49.43 15.81 11.63
N GLU A 691 50.70 15.86 12.01
CA GLU A 691 51.19 16.67 13.13
C GLU A 691 51.03 18.17 12.81
N GLY A 692 50.31 18.88 13.68
CA GLY A 692 50.03 20.32 13.53
C GLY A 692 48.96 20.66 12.50
N LEU A 693 48.38 19.67 11.80
CA LEU A 693 47.36 19.90 10.77
C LEU A 693 46.11 20.54 11.38
N LYS A 694 45.73 21.74 10.94
CA LYS A 694 44.50 22.40 11.41
C LYS A 694 43.32 21.87 10.62
N PHE A 695 42.61 20.89 11.20
CA PHE A 695 41.58 20.14 10.49
C PHE A 695 40.20 20.47 11.08
N ARG A 696 39.30 21.04 10.27
CA ARG A 696 37.87 21.04 10.60
C ARG A 696 37.34 19.61 10.52
N VAL A 697 37.05 19.01 11.67
CA VAL A 697 36.50 17.66 11.80
C VAL A 697 35.40 17.59 12.85
N GLY A 698 34.27 17.01 12.48
CA GLY A 698 33.09 16.87 13.30
C GLY A 698 33.18 15.74 14.32
N GLY A 699 32.43 15.91 15.41
CA GLY A 699 32.15 14.84 16.37
C GLY A 699 33.38 14.23 17.02
N PHE A 700 33.28 12.93 17.29
CA PHE A 700 34.23 12.18 18.13
C PHE A 700 35.62 12.02 17.48
N ALA A 701 35.69 12.16 16.16
CA ALA A 701 36.92 12.03 15.39
C ALA A 701 37.99 13.06 15.75
N GLY A 702 37.58 14.28 16.17
CA GLY A 702 38.52 15.31 16.60
C GLY A 702 39.40 14.85 17.78
N GLN A 703 38.84 14.11 18.73
CA GLN A 703 39.59 13.59 19.89
C GLN A 703 40.57 12.48 19.49
N VAL A 704 40.21 11.64 18.51
CA VAL A 704 41.11 10.62 17.96
C VAL A 704 42.25 11.29 17.18
N MET A 705 41.91 12.24 16.31
CA MET A 705 42.88 13.00 15.51
C MET A 705 43.85 13.79 16.38
N GLN A 706 43.40 14.32 17.53
CA GLN A 706 44.26 15.02 18.48
C GLN A 706 45.36 14.10 19.07
N LYS A 707 45.06 12.82 19.32
CA LYS A 707 46.08 11.83 19.73
C LYS A 707 47.14 11.57 18.65
N LEU A 708 46.83 11.90 17.39
CA LEU A 708 47.74 11.80 16.25
C LEU A 708 48.45 13.13 15.92
N GLY A 709 48.29 14.16 16.76
CA GLY A 709 48.95 15.46 16.60
C GLY A 709 48.19 16.47 15.74
N VAL A 710 47.00 16.15 15.25
CA VAL A 710 46.13 17.09 14.53
C VAL A 710 45.58 18.14 15.50
N VAL A 711 45.34 19.35 15.00
CA VAL A 711 44.67 20.42 15.74
C VAL A 711 43.21 20.54 15.24
N PRO A 712 42.25 19.80 15.84
CA PRO A 712 40.87 19.80 15.36
C PRO A 712 40.20 21.16 15.60
N GLN A 713 39.39 21.60 14.63
CA GLN A 713 38.63 22.86 14.69
C GLN A 713 37.13 22.59 14.53
N GLN A 714 36.32 23.16 15.43
CA GLN A 714 34.86 23.10 15.32
C GLN A 714 34.36 24.37 14.60
N ILE A 715 34.01 24.22 13.33
CA ILE A 715 33.53 25.32 12.48
C ILE A 715 32.16 24.92 11.89
N PRO A 716 31.13 25.79 11.98
CA PRO A 716 29.84 25.57 11.34
C PRO A 716 29.95 25.39 9.83
N GLY A 717 29.07 24.59 9.22
CA GLY A 717 29.14 24.19 7.81
C GLY A 717 29.32 25.34 6.81
N GLY A 718 28.59 26.44 6.99
CA GLY A 718 28.65 27.61 6.11
C GLY A 718 29.98 28.37 6.15
N ASP A 719 30.73 28.25 7.24
CA ASP A 719 31.98 28.99 7.48
C ASP A 719 33.23 28.17 7.11
N ILE A 720 33.05 26.90 6.76
CA ILE A 720 34.17 26.00 6.41
C ILE A 720 34.87 26.49 5.14
N TYR A 721 34.12 26.81 4.07
CA TYR A 721 34.72 27.23 2.81
C TYR A 721 35.56 28.51 2.96
N PRO A 722 35.04 29.60 3.56
CA PRO A 722 35.85 30.80 3.83
C PRO A 722 37.09 30.53 4.71
N ALA A 723 36.97 29.67 5.72
CA ALA A 723 38.09 29.32 6.59
C ALA A 723 39.17 28.54 5.82
N LEU A 724 38.74 27.61 4.96
CA LEU A 724 39.63 26.82 4.12
C LEU A 724 40.29 27.72 3.08
N GLU A 725 39.55 28.61 2.42
CA GLU A 725 40.05 29.59 1.42
C GLU A 725 41.12 30.51 2.00
N LYS A 726 40.87 31.10 3.18
CA LYS A 726 41.79 31.99 3.90
C LYS A 726 43.00 31.27 4.52
N GLY A 727 42.98 29.93 4.56
CA GLY A 727 44.04 29.13 5.17
C GLY A 727 44.07 29.20 6.69
N THR A 728 42.96 29.55 7.34
CA THR A 728 42.84 29.45 8.80
C THR A 728 42.75 27.99 9.26
N ILE A 729 42.25 27.12 8.37
CA ILE A 729 42.33 25.66 8.46
C ILE A 729 43.04 25.09 7.22
N ASP A 730 43.73 23.97 7.40
CA ASP A 730 44.48 23.28 6.35
C ASP A 730 43.64 22.20 5.63
N ALA A 731 42.63 21.68 6.35
CA ALA A 731 41.81 20.57 5.94
C ALA A 731 40.38 20.70 6.47
N ALA A 732 39.41 20.12 5.75
CA ALA A 732 38.03 20.08 6.18
C ALA A 732 37.31 18.81 5.70
N GLU A 733 36.52 18.22 6.57
CA GLU A 733 35.59 17.14 6.22
C GLU A 733 34.15 17.59 6.40
N TRP A 734 33.26 16.95 5.66
CA TRP A 734 31.84 17.22 5.73
C TRP A 734 30.98 15.96 5.54
N VAL A 735 30.85 15.45 4.30
CA VAL A 735 30.06 14.23 4.05
C VAL A 735 30.65 13.39 2.92
N GLY A 736 30.67 13.92 1.71
CA GLY A 736 30.81 13.09 0.52
C GLY A 736 30.57 13.86 -0.77
N PRO A 737 30.78 13.21 -1.93
CA PRO A 737 30.99 13.91 -3.18
C PRO A 737 29.89 14.93 -3.53
N TYR A 738 28.62 14.57 -3.32
CA TYR A 738 27.49 15.42 -3.70
C TYR A 738 27.42 16.73 -2.88
N ASP A 739 27.55 16.62 -1.57
CA ASP A 739 27.43 17.78 -0.68
C ASP A 739 28.70 18.64 -0.72
N ASP A 740 29.85 17.98 -0.73
CA ASP A 740 31.14 18.65 -0.71
C ASP A 740 31.38 19.47 -2.00
N GLU A 741 30.91 18.96 -3.16
CA GLU A 741 30.90 19.71 -4.42
C GLU A 741 30.05 20.99 -4.30
N LYS A 742 28.89 20.92 -3.65
CA LYS A 742 28.01 22.09 -3.45
C LYS A 742 28.59 23.11 -2.49
N LEU A 743 29.35 22.66 -1.49
CA LEU A 743 30.09 23.54 -0.58
C LEU A 743 31.36 24.11 -1.22
N GLY A 744 31.81 23.52 -2.34
CA GLY A 744 32.86 24.06 -3.19
C GLY A 744 34.28 23.83 -2.69
N PHE A 745 34.51 22.94 -1.72
CA PHE A 745 35.85 22.69 -1.15
C PHE A 745 36.89 22.32 -2.20
N ASN A 746 36.46 21.68 -3.29
CA ASN A 746 37.29 21.34 -4.45
C ASN A 746 37.96 22.54 -5.13
N LYS A 747 37.46 23.76 -4.92
CA LYS A 747 38.05 24.99 -5.48
C LYS A 747 39.30 25.45 -4.72
N VAL A 748 39.47 25.01 -3.47
CA VAL A 748 40.52 25.51 -2.56
C VAL A 748 41.43 24.40 -2.01
N ALA A 749 40.99 23.15 -2.07
CA ALA A 749 41.75 21.97 -1.66
C ALA A 749 41.76 20.92 -2.78
N LYS A 750 42.95 20.37 -3.05
CA LYS A 750 43.20 19.51 -4.22
C LYS A 750 42.95 18.03 -3.92
N TYR A 751 43.28 17.59 -2.71
CA TYR A 751 43.23 16.18 -2.32
C TYR A 751 41.91 15.89 -1.63
N TYR A 752 41.21 14.86 -2.10
CA TYR A 752 39.96 14.39 -1.51
C TYR A 752 40.14 12.95 -1.03
N TYR A 753 40.34 12.79 0.27
CA TYR A 753 40.76 11.54 0.86
C TYR A 753 39.60 10.54 1.01
N TYR A 754 39.90 9.25 1.12
CA TYR A 754 38.94 8.21 1.51
C TYR A 754 39.62 7.02 2.22
N PRO A 755 38.88 6.25 3.03
CA PRO A 755 37.52 6.53 3.51
C PRO A 755 37.51 7.56 4.66
N GLY A 756 36.35 8.14 4.93
CA GLY A 756 36.05 8.87 6.17
C GLY A 756 35.88 7.88 7.32
N TRP A 757 37.00 7.39 7.85
CA TRP A 757 37.02 6.32 8.86
C TRP A 757 36.36 6.71 10.19
N TRP A 758 36.07 8.00 10.40
CA TRP A 758 35.24 8.47 11.50
C TRP A 758 33.77 8.10 11.37
N GLU A 759 33.26 7.95 10.15
CA GLU A 759 31.84 7.87 9.83
C GLU A 759 31.55 6.76 8.79
N GLY A 760 31.51 5.51 9.27
CA GLY A 760 31.15 4.34 8.44
C GLY A 760 29.66 4.31 8.02
N GLY A 761 28.80 5.07 8.71
CA GLY A 761 27.37 5.13 8.45
C GLY A 761 26.72 6.18 9.31
N ALA A 762 27.01 7.46 9.04
CA ALA A 762 26.55 8.57 9.86
C ALA A 762 25.02 8.68 9.85
N GLN A 763 24.39 8.21 10.92
CA GLN A 763 22.96 8.30 11.11
C GLN A 763 22.58 9.67 11.65
N LEU A 764 21.68 10.35 10.97
CA LEU A 764 21.09 11.57 11.49
C LEU A 764 19.81 11.27 12.24
N SER A 765 19.45 12.16 13.14
CA SER A 765 18.31 11.97 14.02
C SER A 765 17.38 13.17 13.99
N THR A 766 16.09 12.88 14.03
CA THR A 766 15.09 13.84 14.48
C THR A 766 14.98 13.69 15.98
N ILE A 767 15.29 14.75 16.71
CA ILE A 767 15.08 14.86 18.15
C ILE A 767 13.79 15.63 18.42
N VAL A 768 13.05 15.21 19.43
CA VAL A 768 11.77 15.81 19.81
C VAL A 768 11.78 16.02 21.31
N ASN A 769 11.30 17.17 21.76
CA ASN A 769 11.08 17.41 23.19
C ASN A 769 10.13 16.33 23.74
N ILE A 770 10.54 15.62 24.79
CA ILE A 770 9.82 14.43 25.25
C ILE A 770 8.41 14.77 25.75
N ASP A 771 8.22 15.94 26.35
CA ASP A 771 6.92 16.38 26.84
C ASP A 771 5.99 16.73 25.67
N GLN A 772 6.52 17.33 24.61
CA GLN A 772 5.75 17.57 23.38
C GLN A 772 5.37 16.27 22.68
N PHE A 773 6.30 15.33 22.59
CA PHE A 773 6.03 14.01 22.01
C PHE A 773 4.94 13.27 22.78
N ASN A 774 4.99 13.29 24.12
CA ASN A 774 3.99 12.64 24.96
C ASN A 774 2.59 13.29 24.88
N LYS A 775 2.51 14.59 24.54
CA LYS A 775 1.24 15.29 24.28
C LYS A 775 0.61 14.95 22.94
N LEU A 776 1.36 14.37 22.00
CA LEU A 776 0.81 13.97 20.72
C LEU A 776 -0.22 12.86 20.90
N PRO A 777 -1.36 12.90 20.18
CA PRO A 777 -2.21 11.74 19.99
C PRO A 777 -1.40 10.53 19.53
N LYS A 778 -1.80 9.33 19.94
CA LYS A 778 -1.01 8.13 19.69
C LYS A 778 -0.78 7.89 18.20
N GLU A 779 -1.76 8.22 17.37
CA GLU A 779 -1.66 8.17 15.91
C GLU A 779 -0.59 9.13 15.36
N TYR A 780 -0.41 10.32 15.95
CA TYR A 780 0.60 11.29 15.51
C TYR A 780 2.01 10.87 15.93
N GLN A 781 2.15 10.22 17.08
CA GLN A 781 3.41 9.60 17.48
C GLN A 781 3.84 8.54 16.46
N VAL A 782 2.93 7.64 16.07
CA VAL A 782 3.21 6.58 15.09
C VAL A 782 3.49 7.15 13.70
N ILE A 783 2.68 8.12 13.24
CA ILE A 783 2.90 8.78 11.94
C ILE A 783 4.27 9.47 11.88
N LEU A 784 4.67 10.15 12.96
CA LEU A 784 5.98 10.79 13.03
C LEU A 784 7.12 9.76 13.01
N GLU A 785 6.99 8.66 13.76
CA GLU A 785 7.97 7.55 13.76
C GLU A 785 8.12 6.93 12.36
N ASP A 786 7.01 6.65 11.68
CA ASP A 786 7.01 6.11 10.31
C ASP A 786 7.58 7.09 9.28
N ALA A 787 7.31 8.39 9.44
CA ALA A 787 7.87 9.43 8.59
C ALA A 787 9.39 9.54 8.73
N CYS A 788 9.91 9.49 9.96
CA CYS A 788 11.34 9.44 10.26
C CYS A 788 11.99 8.17 9.67
N ALA A 789 11.37 7.00 9.85
CA ALA A 789 11.87 5.74 9.30
C ALA A 789 11.94 5.75 7.77
N TYR A 790 10.95 6.34 7.10
CA TYR A 790 10.99 6.51 5.65
C TYR A 790 12.11 7.47 5.23
N ALA A 791 12.22 8.64 5.88
CA ALA A 791 13.27 9.62 5.60
C ALA A 791 14.68 9.02 5.83
N HIS A 792 14.81 8.11 6.80
CA HIS A 792 16.05 7.38 7.06
C HIS A 792 16.50 6.52 5.88
N ALA A 793 15.60 5.74 5.28
CA ALA A 793 15.91 4.97 4.09
C ALA A 793 16.08 5.86 2.83
N GLU A 794 15.23 6.88 2.68
CA GLU A 794 15.22 7.74 1.50
C GLU A 794 16.50 8.57 1.39
N MET A 795 16.97 9.17 2.49
CA MET A 795 18.19 9.98 2.48
C MET A 795 19.42 9.15 2.08
N GLN A 796 19.55 7.93 2.60
CA GLN A 796 20.63 7.03 2.22
C GLN A 796 20.57 6.70 0.71
N ALA A 797 19.38 6.35 0.20
CA ALA A 797 19.20 6.08 -1.22
C ALA A 797 19.52 7.30 -2.10
N LYS A 798 19.20 8.52 -1.65
CA LYS A 798 19.56 9.78 -2.34
C LYS A 798 21.08 9.94 -2.42
N TYR A 799 21.82 9.68 -1.35
CA TYR A 799 23.28 9.73 -1.38
C TYR A 799 23.87 8.69 -2.31
N ASP A 800 23.45 7.42 -2.20
CA ASP A 800 23.95 6.33 -3.03
C ASP A 800 23.73 6.62 -4.52
N ALA A 801 22.57 7.20 -4.88
CA ALA A 801 22.25 7.56 -6.26
C ALA A 801 23.02 8.79 -6.79
N ARG A 802 23.33 9.77 -5.93
CA ARG A 802 23.85 11.08 -6.36
C ARG A 802 25.38 11.20 -6.23
N ASN A 803 25.99 10.50 -5.29
CA ASN A 803 27.42 10.61 -5.00
C ASN A 803 28.28 10.23 -6.21
N ILE A 804 27.87 9.24 -7.00
CA ILE A 804 28.68 8.77 -8.15
C ILE A 804 28.82 9.84 -9.23
N ASP A 805 27.76 10.59 -9.53
CA ASP A 805 27.82 11.63 -10.57
C ASP A 805 28.61 12.85 -10.11
N ALA A 806 28.49 13.21 -8.83
CA ALA A 806 29.31 14.26 -8.22
C ALA A 806 30.80 13.85 -8.18
N LEU A 807 31.11 12.60 -7.80
CA LEU A 807 32.49 12.11 -7.77
C LEU A 807 33.15 12.17 -9.16
N LYS A 808 32.41 11.80 -10.21
CA LYS A 808 32.89 11.93 -11.60
C LYS A 808 33.18 13.39 -11.98
N ARG A 809 32.29 14.33 -11.62
CA ARG A 809 32.51 15.76 -11.89
C ARG A 809 33.71 16.30 -11.13
N LEU A 810 33.87 15.94 -9.86
CA LEU A 810 35.02 16.33 -9.06
C LEU A 810 36.32 15.81 -9.68
N ALA A 811 36.39 14.52 -10.03
CA ALA A 811 37.54 13.95 -10.73
C ALA A 811 37.85 14.67 -12.05
N ALA A 812 36.82 14.93 -12.87
CA ALA A 812 36.96 15.66 -14.13
C ALA A 812 37.43 17.11 -13.93
N SER A 813 37.12 17.73 -12.78
CA SER A 813 37.58 19.08 -12.42
C SER A 813 39.03 19.13 -11.90
N GLY A 814 39.72 17.99 -11.82
CA GLY A 814 41.12 17.89 -11.39
C GLY A 814 41.32 17.54 -9.91
N THR A 815 40.24 17.26 -9.17
CA THR A 815 40.33 16.74 -7.80
C THR A 815 41.10 15.42 -7.77
N GLN A 816 42.05 15.29 -6.83
CA GLN A 816 42.80 14.06 -6.60
C GLN A 816 42.07 13.21 -5.57
N ILE A 817 41.40 12.15 -6.02
CA ILE A 817 40.72 11.19 -5.15
C ILE A 817 41.78 10.22 -4.61
N THR A 818 42.09 10.31 -3.31
CA THR A 818 43.29 9.69 -2.73
C THR A 818 42.93 8.78 -1.54
N ALA A 819 43.43 7.56 -1.52
CA ALA A 819 43.27 6.69 -0.35
C ALA A 819 44.17 7.17 0.80
N TYR A 820 43.68 7.11 2.04
CA TYR A 820 44.58 7.21 3.19
C TYR A 820 45.58 6.04 3.18
N PRO A 821 46.87 6.28 3.51
CA PRO A 821 47.82 5.19 3.70
C PRO A 821 47.36 4.24 4.80
N ASP A 822 47.56 2.93 4.62
CA ASP A 822 47.16 1.92 5.61
C ASP A 822 47.78 2.17 7.00
N ALA A 823 49.02 2.68 7.03
CA ALA A 823 49.69 3.06 8.27
C ALA A 823 48.96 4.19 9.03
N VAL A 824 48.36 5.14 8.30
CA VAL A 824 47.55 6.23 8.88
C VAL A 824 46.24 5.67 9.41
N LEU A 825 45.56 4.81 8.65
CA LEU A 825 44.33 4.15 9.09
C LEU A 825 44.57 3.27 10.33
N LYS A 826 45.69 2.55 10.38
CA LYS A 826 46.07 1.70 11.52
C LYS A 826 46.37 2.54 12.77
N ALA A 827 47.13 3.63 12.65
CA ALA A 827 47.40 4.53 13.77
C ALA A 827 46.11 5.16 14.32
N ALA A 828 45.20 5.58 13.43
CA ALA A 828 43.89 6.09 13.81
C ALA A 828 43.01 5.02 14.48
N TYR A 829 43.03 3.78 14.00
CA TYR A 829 42.31 2.66 14.61
C TYR A 829 42.78 2.44 16.05
N ASP A 830 44.09 2.35 16.27
CA ASP A 830 44.66 2.11 17.59
C ASP A 830 44.36 3.28 18.54
N ALA A 831 44.49 4.52 18.09
CA ALA A 831 44.15 5.71 18.87
C ALA A 831 42.65 5.77 19.22
N ALA A 832 41.76 5.35 18.32
CA ALA A 832 40.32 5.33 18.55
C ALA A 832 39.94 4.31 19.64
N PHE A 833 40.42 3.07 19.54
CA PHE A 833 40.10 2.04 20.54
C PHE A 833 40.74 2.31 21.90
N GLN A 834 41.95 2.88 21.92
CA GLN A 834 42.55 3.37 23.15
C GLN A 834 41.66 4.44 23.81
N LEU A 835 41.15 5.41 23.03
CA LEU A 835 40.27 6.45 23.54
C LEU A 835 38.93 5.90 24.06
N TYR A 836 38.34 4.91 23.39
CA TYR A 836 37.11 4.26 23.87
C TYR A 836 37.34 3.57 25.22
N ASP A 837 38.46 2.87 25.38
CA ASP A 837 38.79 2.19 26.63
C ASP A 837 39.09 3.17 27.76
N GLU A 838 39.74 4.31 27.45
CA GLU A 838 39.95 5.40 28.40
C GLU A 838 38.62 6.00 28.90
N ILE A 839 37.71 6.37 27.98
CA ILE A 839 36.43 6.97 28.34
C ILE A 839 35.50 5.96 29.02
N SER A 840 35.49 4.70 28.57
CA SER A 840 34.67 3.64 29.18
C SER A 840 35.02 3.42 30.66
N LYS A 841 36.28 3.63 31.06
CA LYS A 841 36.70 3.54 32.47
C LYS A 841 36.17 4.68 33.34
N THR A 842 35.95 5.87 32.77
CA THR A 842 35.63 7.09 33.53
C THR A 842 34.20 7.59 33.33
N ASN A 843 33.49 7.16 32.28
CA ASN A 843 32.13 7.55 31.97
C ASN A 843 31.21 6.33 31.94
N ALA A 844 30.43 6.14 33.01
CA ALA A 844 29.50 5.02 33.16
C ALA A 844 28.39 5.01 32.09
N LYS A 845 27.95 6.18 31.61
CA LYS A 845 26.94 6.28 30.54
C LYS A 845 27.50 5.79 29.22
N PHE A 846 28.72 6.24 28.89
CA PHE A 846 29.45 5.79 27.71
C PHE A 846 29.67 4.28 27.76
N LYS A 847 30.16 3.76 28.89
CA LYS A 847 30.39 2.32 29.09
C LYS A 847 29.12 1.50 28.85
N LYS A 848 27.99 1.93 29.42
CA LYS A 848 26.68 1.26 29.30
C LYS A 848 26.23 1.09 27.83
N VAL A 849 26.58 2.03 26.95
CA VAL A 849 26.27 1.95 25.52
C VAL A 849 27.39 1.21 24.76
N TYR A 850 28.65 1.50 25.06
CA TYR A 850 29.83 0.99 24.35
C TYR A 850 29.97 -0.53 24.44
N GLU A 851 29.78 -1.13 25.62
CA GLU A 851 29.96 -2.58 25.79
C GLU A 851 29.01 -3.42 24.89
N PRO A 852 27.67 -3.23 24.94
CA PRO A 852 26.77 -3.94 24.04
C PRO A 852 26.96 -3.53 22.57
N TRP A 853 27.25 -2.26 22.29
CA TRP A 853 27.53 -1.80 20.93
C TRP A 853 28.78 -2.47 20.33
N ASN A 854 29.88 -2.57 21.07
CA ASN A 854 31.13 -3.16 20.58
C ASN A 854 30.98 -4.67 20.39
N LYS A 855 30.21 -5.33 21.26
CA LYS A 855 29.82 -6.73 21.03
C LYS A 855 29.05 -6.85 19.70
N PHE A 856 28.02 -6.04 19.50
CA PHE A 856 27.23 -6.05 18.26
C PHE A 856 28.11 -5.77 17.03
N ARG A 857 29.03 -4.81 17.10
CA ARG A 857 30.00 -4.50 16.05
C ARG A 857 30.84 -5.71 15.66
N LYS A 858 31.41 -6.43 16.63
CA LYS A 858 32.21 -7.64 16.36
C LYS A 858 31.38 -8.73 15.68
N ASP A 859 30.15 -8.96 16.15
CA ASP A 859 29.23 -9.91 15.54
C ASP A 859 28.89 -9.52 14.09
N GLN A 860 28.63 -8.22 13.83
CA GLN A 860 28.33 -7.70 12.50
C GLN A 860 29.52 -7.77 11.54
N LEU A 861 30.73 -7.43 11.99
CA LEU A 861 31.94 -7.56 11.18
C LEU A 861 32.19 -9.02 10.78
N THR A 862 31.91 -9.96 11.69
CA THR A 862 32.00 -11.40 11.40
C THR A 862 30.99 -11.81 10.33
N TRP A 863 29.72 -11.42 10.47
CA TRP A 863 28.69 -11.76 9.48
C TRP A 863 28.94 -11.10 8.11
N PHE A 864 29.20 -9.80 8.07
CA PHE A 864 29.41 -9.07 6.83
C PHE A 864 30.67 -9.53 6.10
N GLY A 865 31.70 -9.98 6.82
CA GLY A 865 32.91 -10.58 6.23
C GLY A 865 32.65 -11.89 5.46
N VAL A 866 31.56 -12.62 5.75
CA VAL A 866 31.24 -13.89 5.06
C VAL A 866 30.55 -13.65 3.72
N ALA A 867 29.47 -12.86 3.73
CA ALA A 867 28.58 -12.74 2.58
C ALA A 867 28.76 -11.41 1.83
N GLU A 868 28.52 -10.29 2.52
CA GLU A 868 28.45 -8.96 1.89
C GLU A 868 29.82 -8.52 1.36
N ASP A 869 30.86 -8.57 2.19
CA ASP A 869 32.22 -8.17 1.80
C ASP A 869 32.76 -9.05 0.66
N LYS A 870 32.55 -10.37 0.75
CA LYS A 870 32.98 -11.29 -0.32
C LYS A 870 32.27 -11.00 -1.64
N TYR A 871 30.96 -10.75 -1.59
CA TYR A 871 30.17 -10.42 -2.77
C TYR A 871 30.62 -9.10 -3.38
N ASP A 872 30.65 -8.03 -2.59
CA ASP A 872 30.97 -6.69 -3.06
C ASP A 872 32.40 -6.61 -3.59
N THR A 873 33.37 -7.19 -2.88
CA THR A 873 34.76 -7.25 -3.33
C THR A 873 34.91 -8.00 -4.65
N PHE A 874 34.20 -9.13 -4.82
CA PHE A 874 34.23 -9.90 -6.08
C PHE A 874 33.57 -9.13 -7.23
N VAL A 875 32.40 -8.54 -7.01
CA VAL A 875 31.70 -7.78 -8.06
C VAL A 875 32.53 -6.56 -8.49
N GLN A 876 33.14 -5.84 -7.54
CA GLN A 876 34.01 -4.72 -7.83
C GLN A 876 35.30 -5.13 -8.55
N SER A 877 35.91 -6.26 -8.18
CA SER A 877 37.12 -6.74 -8.88
C SER A 877 36.81 -7.10 -10.34
N MET A 878 35.66 -7.74 -10.60
CA MET A 878 35.20 -8.02 -11.97
C MET A 878 34.88 -6.75 -12.76
N HIS A 879 34.38 -5.69 -12.11
CA HIS A 879 34.18 -4.40 -12.77
C HIS A 879 35.51 -3.74 -13.14
N ARG A 880 36.51 -3.79 -12.24
CA ARG A 880 37.85 -3.23 -12.49
C ARG A 880 38.58 -3.92 -13.64
N GLN A 881 38.42 -5.23 -13.82
CA GLN A 881 39.04 -5.97 -14.93
C GLN A 881 38.47 -5.64 -16.32
N LYS A 882 37.27 -5.04 -16.38
CA LYS A 882 36.62 -4.65 -17.65
C LYS A 882 36.97 -3.23 -18.12
N LYS A 883 37.68 -2.46 -17.29
CA LYS A 883 38.27 -1.17 -17.65
C LYS A 883 39.75 -1.39 -17.92
#